data_AF-A0A2K8UEP5-F1
#
_entry.id   AF-A0A2K8UEP5-F1
#
_cell.length_a   1.000
_cell.length_b   1.000
_cell.length_c   1.000
_cell.angle_alpha   90.00
_cell.angle_beta   90.00
_cell.angle_gamma   90.00
#
_symmetry.space_group_name_H-M   'P 1'
#
loop_
_entity.id
_entity.type
_entity.pdbx_description
1 polymer ?
#
loop_
_entity_poly.entity_id
_entity_poly.type
_entity_poly.pdbx_seq_one_letter_code
_entity_poly.pdbx_strand_id
1 'polypeptide(L)'
;MRPAEGVFLFHPRAIERLHGLGTPRGAMEVCYHLMARGPFLQGLEAENPEALSVIEGLRLPEWVILLPMPGAPVLRATPQRSLLRDYWARRFEGEVARTWQTARDDNQDLTHFGPATLTTLIGGTALAEAREVLARDGVPEAVADEAQLGRAFVARVVRLRYFAPGSRGCCFPAVPDWAAVDRWLEESGLDLPPPRSGGRLPQAMERTRPSVICGTPGLCLQLPADLPYGRSDPDRLTGACNWLVQAEPPVCAPPDPAPAGTAPVTTPGLAARVLPDAGPDPGARSRSDVQSRCLLALHRGAAIRRRPGRLARLGAGLAEALQAPLDGLLDLWDTLSRVLARERPPLAGRALLALIATLRSATAAAQRADWEGRFAAALRHLAALRARYEVAVGPGDGAGEDTADPVLRLLDQRQRTTAEAFAHVLAATWRLSPATADELGELLRRLAAERGAAARPAQTLLGQLETALREGRTTYYRIRLRAWFTPAGPRQVLPFQGPLKALAALDSARRLLEELPWPVADLDRLGAPLATLAGRIDGGLQERLRARLLEVLETAGLVPADPAGRLAGRRLADSLARLIRRQRQLRFADLRDLLNQDTLSLPDAQWGDWRHGDRLGYFDQAAARALPGIYRPGEFYVKGLQRLSAPLFGTRRGRRGLRLVLLPVLAAWAALAVTALLWDLWDSSHPPLTAPWVVLLLAAVLSASANTDAGRRWARRLWRGAAWLTRLLLLTGLPRLLRSAPVRWLLERRLVRALLGGILAPVTIGLLPLLPLAVLWFLVTPGTSGPAHWTAVLALAYALGTRLRDTPAGRRQLDDLATAGRQFRELLRQERLADLIAPVMEFFKRGLRTLDQGLHQIRTRLSPRLGEVPGVTLLKALAAPLWTAWEAALQFYVVVLIEPQTNPIKHFPVVTLGHKLLLPLLPTLGRGLHAGLSPLLPAPIALPLIAVTLFLLPGLFGFLFWELKENWRLYGANRAHPVPRARLGTHGHTLNGLLRRGLHGGIIPKAFDRLRQVLDRQVRDEAPDPRALRRALARLEEITGLIAHFGEQELAIPLREASRGGGAGASDGAAQLTMQPPQLASRGIELRIQRAGSATALPVELVLQLALGTAAHGSQLTCTLDWRGPWADLDRESQWRMAAVVRRFARRCGALVAESHSPDHSTL
;
A
#
# COMPACT_ATOMS: atom_id res chain seq x y z
N MET A 1 13.81 -19.99 -36.59
CA MET A 1 12.37 -20.26 -36.87
C MET A 1 12.20 -20.41 -38.38
N ARG A 2 11.23 -21.20 -38.85
CA ARG A 2 11.00 -21.47 -40.29
C ARG A 2 9.99 -20.44 -40.84
N PRO A 3 10.38 -19.50 -41.73
CA PRO A 3 9.50 -18.44 -42.24
C PRO A 3 8.27 -18.97 -42.98
N ALA A 4 8.37 -20.17 -43.58
CA ALA A 4 7.27 -20.88 -44.24
C ALA A 4 6.11 -21.25 -43.29
N GLU A 5 6.34 -21.28 -41.97
CA GLU A 5 5.29 -21.55 -40.97
C GLU A 5 4.48 -20.28 -40.61
N GLY A 6 4.82 -19.12 -41.20
CA GLY A 6 4.16 -17.84 -40.95
C GLY A 6 4.47 -17.25 -39.58
N VAL A 7 5.68 -17.47 -39.05
CA VAL A 7 6.12 -16.93 -37.75
C VAL A 7 7.36 -16.06 -37.96
N PHE A 8 7.29 -14.79 -37.57
CA PHE A 8 8.34 -13.80 -37.79
C PHE A 8 8.79 -13.09 -36.51
N LEU A 9 10.06 -12.71 -36.46
CA LEU A 9 10.63 -11.89 -35.39
C LEU A 9 10.87 -10.47 -35.91
N PHE A 10 10.18 -9.48 -35.34
CA PHE A 10 10.32 -8.08 -35.73
C PHE A 10 10.70 -7.21 -34.55
N HIS A 11 11.39 -6.09 -34.83
CA HIS A 11 11.61 -5.08 -33.81
C HIS A 11 10.25 -4.51 -33.35
N PRO A 12 10.01 -4.27 -32.04
CA PRO A 12 8.71 -3.83 -31.53
C PRO A 12 8.12 -2.61 -32.26
N ARG A 13 8.98 -1.65 -32.60
CA ARG A 13 8.58 -0.45 -33.38
C ARG A 13 8.12 -0.74 -34.80
N ALA A 14 8.60 -1.83 -35.41
CA ALA A 14 8.14 -2.22 -36.74
C ALA A 14 6.73 -2.80 -36.65
N ILE A 15 6.48 -3.65 -35.65
CA ILE A 15 5.14 -4.18 -35.40
C ILE A 15 4.11 -3.05 -35.15
N GLU A 16 4.49 -2.00 -34.39
CA GLU A 16 3.63 -0.81 -34.18
C GLU A 16 3.26 -0.11 -35.50
N ARG A 17 4.19 -0.02 -36.46
CA ARG A 17 3.97 0.65 -37.74
C ARG A 17 3.18 -0.22 -38.71
N LEU A 18 3.46 -1.52 -38.78
CA LEU A 18 2.68 -2.51 -39.55
C LEU A 18 1.19 -2.48 -39.16
N HIS A 19 0.88 -2.23 -37.90
CA HIS A 19 -0.50 -2.15 -37.41
C HIS A 19 -1.16 -0.76 -37.58
N GLY A 20 -0.42 0.29 -37.97
CA GLY A 20 -0.94 1.67 -38.06
C GLY A 20 -1.47 2.24 -36.72
N LEU A 21 -1.17 1.60 -35.59
CA LEU A 21 -1.70 1.95 -34.27
C LEU A 21 -0.91 3.11 -33.66
N GLY A 22 -1.49 4.31 -33.66
CA GLY A 22 -1.01 5.47 -32.89
C GLY A 22 -1.17 5.34 -31.38
N THR A 23 -1.08 4.13 -30.81
CA THR A 23 -1.27 3.90 -29.37
C THR A 23 -0.03 4.30 -28.56
N PRO A 24 -0.21 4.91 -27.39
CA PRO A 24 0.86 5.57 -26.66
C PRO A 24 1.83 4.58 -26.01
N ARG A 25 3.13 4.89 -26.14
CA ARG A 25 4.25 4.21 -25.48
C ARG A 25 4.04 4.03 -23.97
N GLY A 26 4.18 2.79 -23.53
CA GLY A 26 4.76 2.40 -22.25
C GLY A 26 5.59 1.14 -22.52
N ALA A 27 6.74 0.99 -21.87
CA ALA A 27 7.63 -0.16 -22.04
C ALA A 27 6.95 -1.48 -21.61
N MET A 28 6.09 -2.02 -22.46
CA MET A 28 5.42 -3.30 -22.27
C MET A 28 5.93 -4.25 -23.36
N GLU A 29 6.61 -5.31 -22.93
CA GLU A 29 6.93 -6.44 -23.81
C GLU A 29 5.62 -7.07 -24.28
N VAL A 30 5.27 -6.86 -25.55
CA VAL A 30 4.10 -7.51 -26.16
C VAL A 30 4.32 -9.04 -26.20
N CYS A 31 3.27 -9.82 -25.96
CA CYS A 31 3.35 -11.29 -25.94
C CYS A 31 3.45 -11.89 -27.35
N TYR A 32 2.50 -11.58 -28.24
CA TYR A 32 2.48 -11.96 -29.67
C TYR A 32 1.51 -11.05 -30.43
N HIS A 33 1.58 -11.02 -31.77
CA HIS A 33 0.58 -10.38 -32.63
C HIS A 33 0.13 -11.35 -33.72
N LEU A 34 -1.16 -11.40 -34.01
CA LEU A 34 -1.74 -12.17 -35.10
C LEU A 34 -2.32 -11.22 -36.16
N MET A 35 -1.84 -11.33 -37.40
CA MET A 35 -2.28 -10.47 -38.50
C MET A 35 -2.66 -11.31 -39.73
N ALA A 36 -3.71 -10.88 -40.44
CA ALA A 36 -4.09 -11.49 -41.71
C ALA A 36 -3.01 -11.24 -42.77
N ARG A 37 -2.82 -12.20 -43.67
CA ARG A 37 -1.77 -12.18 -44.70
C ARG A 37 -1.81 -10.94 -45.59
N GLY A 38 -3.00 -10.50 -46.02
CA GLY A 38 -3.16 -9.34 -46.90
C GLY A 38 -2.62 -8.03 -46.30
N PRO A 39 -3.16 -7.59 -45.14
CA PRO A 39 -2.65 -6.42 -44.41
C PRO A 39 -1.17 -6.50 -44.05
N PHE A 40 -0.67 -7.71 -43.73
CA PHE A 40 0.75 -7.92 -43.44
C PHE A 40 1.64 -7.59 -44.64
N LEU A 41 1.33 -8.13 -45.81
CA LEU A 41 2.11 -7.90 -47.03
C LEU A 41 2.08 -6.42 -47.43
N GLN A 42 0.91 -5.77 -47.36
CA GLN A 42 0.77 -4.33 -47.64
C GLN A 42 1.55 -3.45 -46.65
N GLY A 43 1.50 -3.77 -45.35
CA GLY A 43 2.26 -3.04 -44.35
C GLY A 43 3.78 -3.24 -44.51
N LEU A 44 4.20 -4.45 -44.87
CA LEU A 44 5.60 -4.78 -45.05
C LEU A 44 6.20 -4.10 -46.28
N GLU A 45 5.43 -3.95 -47.36
CA GLU A 45 5.80 -3.19 -48.55
C GLU A 45 6.17 -1.74 -48.22
N ALA A 46 5.42 -1.10 -47.32
CA ALA A 46 5.66 0.28 -46.91
C ALA A 46 6.80 0.44 -45.89
N GLU A 47 7.05 -0.57 -45.03
CA GLU A 47 8.04 -0.46 -43.96
C GLU A 47 9.41 -1.06 -44.29
N ASN A 48 9.45 -2.22 -44.95
CA ASN A 48 10.69 -2.91 -45.29
C ASN A 48 10.53 -3.75 -46.58
N PRO A 49 10.70 -3.13 -47.76
CA PRO A 49 10.55 -3.81 -49.05
C PRO A 49 11.62 -4.91 -49.28
N GLU A 50 12.78 -4.83 -48.62
CA GLU A 50 13.80 -5.88 -48.68
C GLU A 50 13.37 -7.16 -47.93
N ALA A 51 12.58 -7.04 -46.87
CA ALA A 51 12.01 -8.20 -46.18
C ALA A 51 10.89 -8.84 -47.00
N LEU A 52 10.15 -8.04 -47.79
CA LEU A 52 9.08 -8.52 -48.65
C LEU A 52 9.62 -9.43 -49.76
N SER A 53 10.74 -9.06 -50.40
CA SER A 53 11.34 -9.86 -51.50
C SER A 53 11.80 -11.26 -51.06
N VAL A 54 12.18 -11.44 -49.79
CA VAL A 54 12.52 -12.75 -49.20
C VAL A 54 11.28 -13.61 -48.95
N ILE A 55 10.12 -12.97 -48.75
CA ILE A 55 8.86 -13.60 -48.34
C ILE A 55 7.93 -13.87 -49.54
N GLU A 56 8.10 -13.12 -50.64
CA GLU A 56 7.24 -13.13 -51.84
C GLU A 56 7.14 -14.51 -52.55
N GLY A 57 8.04 -15.46 -52.24
CA GLY A 57 8.03 -16.84 -52.76
C GLY A 57 7.51 -17.92 -51.79
N LEU A 58 7.12 -17.56 -50.55
CA LEU A 58 6.68 -18.53 -49.53
C LEU A 58 5.15 -18.70 -49.52
N ARG A 59 4.67 -19.95 -49.40
CA ARG A 59 3.26 -20.23 -49.12
C ARG A 59 2.93 -19.88 -47.67
N LEU A 60 2.59 -18.62 -47.42
CA LEU A 60 2.19 -18.16 -46.10
C LEU A 60 0.76 -18.60 -45.74
N PRO A 61 0.54 -19.00 -44.46
CA PRO A 61 -0.80 -19.22 -43.93
C PRO A 61 -1.62 -17.92 -43.96
N GLU A 62 -2.94 -18.05 -43.89
CA GLU A 62 -3.86 -16.91 -43.90
C GLU A 62 -3.63 -15.95 -42.71
N TRP A 63 -3.27 -16.51 -41.55
CA TRP A 63 -2.92 -15.77 -40.35
C TRP A 63 -1.44 -15.96 -40.00
N VAL A 64 -0.74 -14.83 -39.84
CA VAL A 64 0.71 -14.74 -39.59
C VAL A 64 0.95 -14.29 -38.14
N ILE A 65 1.91 -14.93 -37.47
CA ILE A 65 2.30 -14.64 -36.09
C ILE A 65 3.56 -13.78 -36.08
N LEU A 66 3.50 -12.63 -35.42
CA LEU A 66 4.65 -11.74 -35.21
C LEU A 66 5.06 -11.76 -33.73
N LEU A 67 6.32 -12.06 -33.48
CA LEU A 67 6.94 -12.04 -32.16
C LEU A 67 7.90 -10.86 -32.07
N PRO A 68 7.88 -10.07 -30.98
CA PRO A 68 8.84 -8.99 -30.81
C PRO A 68 10.25 -9.55 -30.57
N MET A 69 11.27 -8.93 -31.16
CA MET A 69 12.67 -9.27 -30.96
C MET A 69 13.14 -8.81 -29.56
N PRO A 70 13.90 -9.63 -28.81
CA PRO A 70 14.36 -9.25 -27.47
C PRO A 70 15.43 -8.16 -27.57
N GLY A 71 15.39 -7.19 -26.65
CA GLY A 71 16.42 -6.15 -26.59
C GLY A 71 17.80 -6.69 -26.19
N ALA A 72 18.86 -6.03 -26.65
CA ALA A 72 20.25 -6.33 -26.28
C ALA A 72 20.50 -6.53 -24.76
N PRO A 73 19.92 -5.74 -23.83
CA PRO A 73 20.11 -5.98 -22.40
C PRO A 73 19.43 -7.27 -21.89
N VAL A 74 18.27 -7.63 -22.45
CA VAL A 74 17.52 -8.84 -22.06
C VAL A 74 18.29 -10.10 -22.49
N LEU A 75 18.87 -10.07 -23.69
CA LEU A 75 19.71 -11.14 -24.24
C LEU A 75 20.97 -11.40 -23.40
N ARG A 76 21.54 -10.38 -22.76
CA ARG A 76 22.75 -10.52 -21.92
C ARG A 76 22.44 -10.95 -20.49
N ALA A 77 21.28 -10.56 -19.95
CA ALA A 77 20.93 -10.78 -18.55
C ALA A 77 20.17 -12.09 -18.28
N THR A 78 19.47 -12.63 -19.28
CA THR A 78 18.56 -13.78 -19.10
C THR A 78 19.24 -15.08 -19.51
N PRO A 79 19.15 -16.17 -18.71
CA PRO A 79 19.64 -17.48 -19.11
C PRO A 79 19.01 -17.95 -20.43
N GLN A 80 19.79 -18.59 -21.29
CA GLN A 80 19.36 -19.02 -22.62
C GLN A 80 18.12 -19.95 -22.58
N ARG A 81 18.07 -20.89 -21.62
CA ARG A 81 16.93 -21.80 -21.41
C ARG A 81 15.64 -21.04 -21.09
N SER A 82 15.68 -20.11 -20.13
CA SER A 82 14.53 -19.29 -19.73
C SER A 82 14.01 -18.44 -20.89
N LEU A 83 14.91 -17.88 -21.69
CA LEU A 83 14.54 -17.09 -22.87
C LEU A 83 13.86 -17.95 -23.94
N LEU A 84 14.43 -19.12 -24.28
CA LEU A 84 13.85 -20.02 -25.29
C LEU A 84 12.46 -20.52 -24.88
N ARG A 85 12.27 -20.80 -23.58
CA ARG A 85 10.98 -21.23 -23.03
C ARG A 85 9.94 -20.11 -23.04
N ASP A 86 10.30 -18.87 -22.70
CA ASP A 86 9.38 -17.73 -22.79
C ASP A 86 8.90 -17.52 -24.25
N TYR A 87 9.82 -17.61 -25.22
CA TYR A 87 9.45 -17.54 -26.64
C TYR A 87 8.65 -18.75 -27.14
N TRP A 88 8.90 -19.94 -26.58
CA TRP A 88 8.03 -21.10 -26.83
C TRP A 88 6.61 -20.85 -26.34
N ALA A 89 6.44 -20.33 -25.11
CA ALA A 89 5.13 -20.01 -24.56
C ALA A 89 4.39 -18.94 -25.38
N ARG A 90 5.09 -17.87 -25.81
CA ARG A 90 4.53 -16.82 -26.69
C ARG A 90 4.12 -17.36 -28.06
N ARG A 91 4.96 -18.21 -28.66
CA ARG A 91 4.65 -18.87 -29.95
C ARG A 91 3.45 -19.80 -29.83
N PHE A 92 3.41 -20.62 -28.78
CA PHE A 92 2.29 -21.53 -28.50
C PHE A 92 0.97 -20.77 -28.33
N GLU A 93 1.00 -19.66 -27.59
CA GLU A 93 -0.15 -18.77 -27.44
C GLU A 93 -0.65 -18.24 -28.80
N GLY A 94 0.25 -17.75 -29.65
CA GLY A 94 -0.08 -17.32 -31.01
C GLY A 94 -0.63 -18.43 -31.91
N GLU A 95 -0.12 -19.66 -31.77
CA GLU A 95 -0.63 -20.81 -32.52
C GLU A 95 -2.04 -21.21 -32.09
N VAL A 96 -2.34 -21.20 -30.79
CA VAL A 96 -3.71 -21.45 -30.29
C VAL A 96 -4.68 -20.38 -30.81
N ALA A 97 -4.25 -19.12 -30.80
CA ALA A 97 -5.04 -18.02 -31.38
C ALA A 97 -5.33 -18.25 -32.88
N ARG A 98 -4.31 -18.70 -33.63
CA ARG A 98 -4.44 -19.01 -35.06
C ARG A 98 -5.37 -20.20 -35.30
N THR A 99 -5.17 -21.32 -34.61
CA THR A 99 -5.99 -22.53 -34.81
C THR A 99 -7.45 -22.28 -34.45
N TRP A 100 -7.71 -21.54 -33.37
CA TRP A 100 -9.06 -21.19 -32.98
C TRP A 100 -9.73 -20.24 -33.99
N GLN A 101 -8.99 -19.28 -34.53
CA GLN A 101 -9.50 -18.38 -35.56
C GLN A 101 -9.83 -19.14 -36.86
N THR A 102 -8.89 -19.98 -37.34
CA THR A 102 -9.08 -20.78 -38.55
C THR A 102 -10.26 -21.76 -38.41
N ALA A 103 -10.39 -22.46 -37.28
CA ALA A 103 -11.53 -23.36 -37.05
C ALA A 103 -12.88 -22.65 -37.10
N ARG A 104 -12.95 -21.40 -36.59
CA ARG A 104 -14.16 -20.59 -36.64
C ARG A 104 -14.49 -20.10 -38.05
N ASP A 105 -13.46 -19.70 -38.79
CA ASP A 105 -13.62 -19.21 -40.16
C ASP A 105 -14.03 -20.36 -41.11
N ASP A 106 -13.43 -21.54 -40.94
CA ASP A 106 -13.71 -22.74 -41.75
C ASP A 106 -15.10 -23.35 -41.48
N ASN A 107 -15.51 -23.45 -40.21
CA ASN A 107 -16.79 -24.07 -39.82
C ASN A 107 -17.98 -23.10 -39.88
N GLN A 108 -17.76 -21.80 -40.13
CA GLN A 108 -18.78 -20.73 -40.10
C GLN A 108 -19.50 -20.55 -38.74
N ASP A 109 -18.93 -21.08 -37.65
CA ASP A 109 -19.51 -21.06 -36.29
C ASP A 109 -19.26 -19.74 -35.53
N LEU A 110 -19.43 -18.62 -36.22
CA LEU A 110 -19.17 -17.29 -35.66
C LEU A 110 -20.10 -16.94 -34.48
N THR A 111 -21.29 -17.55 -34.44
CA THR A 111 -22.29 -17.38 -33.38
C THR A 111 -21.98 -18.24 -32.16
N HIS A 112 -21.72 -19.54 -32.34
CA HIS A 112 -21.49 -20.48 -31.23
C HIS A 112 -20.14 -20.23 -30.53
N PHE A 113 -19.07 -19.96 -31.28
CA PHE A 113 -17.76 -19.58 -30.74
C PHE A 113 -17.54 -18.05 -30.72
N GLY A 114 -18.64 -17.29 -30.68
CA GLY A 114 -18.66 -15.83 -30.72
C GLY A 114 -18.57 -15.14 -29.36
N PRO A 115 -18.38 -13.80 -29.36
CA PRO A 115 -18.32 -13.01 -28.14
C PRO A 115 -19.63 -13.03 -27.33
N ALA A 116 -20.78 -13.20 -27.99
CA ALA A 116 -22.07 -13.32 -27.32
C ALA A 116 -22.16 -14.57 -26.44
N THR A 117 -21.81 -15.75 -26.98
CA THR A 117 -21.78 -17.01 -26.24
C THR A 117 -20.73 -16.98 -25.13
N LEU A 118 -19.55 -16.42 -25.41
CA LEU A 118 -18.54 -16.19 -24.37
C LEU A 118 -19.10 -15.31 -23.24
N THR A 119 -19.81 -14.23 -23.56
CA THR A 119 -20.45 -13.36 -22.56
C THR A 119 -21.48 -14.09 -21.71
N THR A 120 -22.27 -14.99 -22.31
CA THR A 120 -23.23 -15.82 -21.55
C THR A 120 -22.54 -16.85 -20.67
N LEU A 121 -21.37 -17.37 -21.08
CA LEU A 121 -20.67 -18.44 -20.39
C LEU A 121 -19.85 -17.94 -19.19
N ILE A 122 -19.06 -16.88 -19.37
CA ILE A 122 -18.22 -16.32 -18.29
C ILE A 122 -18.87 -15.13 -17.57
N GLY A 123 -19.90 -14.51 -18.17
CA GLY A 123 -20.56 -13.31 -17.65
C GLY A 123 -19.88 -12.00 -18.10
N GLY A 124 -20.68 -10.93 -18.18
CA GLY A 124 -20.20 -9.62 -18.65
C GLY A 124 -19.13 -8.97 -17.76
N THR A 125 -19.12 -9.27 -16.46
CA THR A 125 -18.09 -8.81 -15.52
C THR A 125 -16.74 -9.48 -15.77
N ALA A 126 -16.74 -10.78 -16.04
CA ALA A 126 -15.54 -11.55 -16.36
C ALA A 126 -14.98 -11.19 -17.74
N LEU A 127 -15.84 -10.94 -18.74
CA LEU A 127 -15.39 -10.45 -20.05
C LEU A 127 -14.72 -9.06 -19.94
N ALA A 128 -15.31 -8.16 -19.13
CA ALA A 128 -14.70 -6.86 -18.86
C ALA A 128 -13.37 -6.97 -18.11
N GLU A 129 -13.22 -7.96 -17.21
CA GLU A 129 -11.95 -8.27 -16.57
C GLU A 129 -10.94 -8.77 -17.60
N ALA A 130 -11.30 -9.74 -18.43
CA ALA A 130 -10.45 -10.29 -19.48
C ALA A 130 -9.91 -9.18 -20.40
N ARG A 131 -10.78 -8.25 -20.83
CA ARG A 131 -10.40 -7.09 -21.65
C ARG A 131 -9.32 -6.25 -20.99
N GLU A 132 -9.50 -5.91 -19.72
CA GLU A 132 -8.59 -5.06 -18.96
C GLU A 132 -7.25 -5.75 -18.65
N VAL A 133 -7.28 -7.05 -18.39
CA VAL A 133 -6.09 -7.86 -18.12
C VAL A 133 -5.26 -8.01 -19.39
N LEU A 134 -5.88 -8.45 -20.49
CA LEU A 134 -5.19 -8.68 -21.76
C LEU A 134 -4.65 -7.38 -22.37
N ALA A 135 -5.40 -6.27 -22.29
CA ALA A 135 -4.91 -4.96 -22.71
C ALA A 135 -3.64 -4.54 -21.94
N ARG A 136 -3.52 -4.95 -20.67
CA ARG A 136 -2.37 -4.65 -19.81
C ARG A 136 -1.22 -5.66 -19.93
N ASP A 137 -1.50 -6.87 -20.38
CA ASP A 137 -0.47 -7.83 -20.77
C ASP A 137 0.08 -7.51 -22.17
N GLY A 138 -0.35 -6.40 -22.77
CA GLY A 138 0.17 -5.87 -24.01
C GLY A 138 -0.42 -6.53 -25.24
N VAL A 139 -1.63 -7.10 -25.15
CA VAL A 139 -2.33 -7.71 -26.28
C VAL A 139 -3.24 -6.65 -26.93
N PRO A 140 -2.82 -6.01 -28.04
CA PRO A 140 -3.57 -4.90 -28.66
C PRO A 140 -4.94 -5.35 -29.21
N GLU A 141 -5.05 -6.61 -29.64
CA GLU A 141 -6.28 -7.25 -30.12
C GLU A 141 -7.42 -7.18 -29.09
N ALA A 142 -7.10 -7.15 -27.79
CA ALA A 142 -8.10 -7.08 -26.72
C ALA A 142 -8.86 -5.74 -26.64
N VAL A 143 -8.34 -4.68 -27.27
CA VAL A 143 -8.92 -3.31 -27.17
C VAL A 143 -9.76 -2.95 -28.40
N ALA A 144 -9.56 -3.64 -29.54
CA ALA A 144 -10.14 -3.25 -30.81
C ALA A 144 -11.57 -3.79 -31.05
N ASP A 145 -11.85 -5.05 -30.68
CA ASP A 145 -13.14 -5.71 -30.93
C ASP A 145 -13.40 -6.85 -29.93
N GLU A 146 -14.68 -7.21 -29.69
CA GLU A 146 -15.06 -8.31 -28.80
C GLU A 146 -14.69 -9.68 -29.36
N ALA A 147 -14.74 -9.86 -30.69
CA ALA A 147 -14.30 -11.12 -31.30
C ALA A 147 -12.78 -11.34 -31.14
N GLN A 148 -12.00 -10.27 -31.30
CA GLN A 148 -10.55 -10.29 -31.06
C GLN A 148 -10.21 -10.49 -29.58
N LEU A 149 -11.00 -9.91 -28.67
CA LEU A 149 -10.91 -10.19 -27.24
C LEU A 149 -11.13 -11.68 -26.93
N GLY A 150 -12.15 -12.30 -27.52
CA GLY A 150 -12.41 -13.73 -27.35
C GLY A 150 -11.21 -14.58 -27.77
N ARG A 151 -10.63 -14.29 -28.94
CA ARG A 151 -9.40 -14.96 -29.44
C ARG A 151 -8.24 -14.86 -28.46
N ALA A 152 -7.95 -13.64 -28.00
CA ALA A 152 -6.86 -13.38 -27.06
C ALA A 152 -7.09 -14.08 -25.72
N PHE A 153 -8.34 -14.13 -25.26
CA PHE A 153 -8.71 -14.80 -24.00
C PHE A 153 -8.48 -16.31 -24.09
N VAL A 154 -8.94 -16.95 -25.16
CA VAL A 154 -8.73 -18.40 -25.41
C VAL A 154 -7.24 -18.74 -25.42
N ALA A 155 -6.45 -18.01 -26.19
CA ALA A 155 -5.01 -18.23 -26.30
C ALA A 155 -4.30 -18.13 -24.94
N ARG A 156 -4.61 -17.09 -24.16
CA ARG A 156 -4.03 -16.87 -22.83
C ARG A 156 -4.41 -17.95 -21.84
N VAL A 157 -5.67 -18.38 -21.82
CA VAL A 157 -6.17 -19.43 -20.91
C VAL A 157 -5.50 -20.77 -21.20
N VAL A 158 -5.37 -21.15 -22.47
CA VAL A 158 -4.70 -22.39 -22.88
C VAL A 158 -3.20 -22.34 -22.56
N ARG A 159 -2.53 -21.19 -22.76
CA ARG A 159 -1.14 -21.00 -22.30
C ARG A 159 -1.01 -21.24 -20.79
N LEU A 160 -1.88 -20.65 -19.98
CA LEU A 160 -1.85 -20.81 -18.52
C LEU A 160 -2.09 -22.28 -18.12
N ARG A 161 -3.01 -22.99 -18.80
CA ARG A 161 -3.33 -24.40 -18.54
C ARG A 161 -2.09 -25.30 -18.58
N TYR A 162 -1.19 -25.10 -19.54
CA TYR A 162 -0.01 -25.97 -19.72
C TYR A 162 1.29 -25.44 -19.12
N PHE A 163 1.53 -24.12 -19.15
CA PHE A 163 2.77 -23.56 -18.59
C PHE A 163 2.67 -23.25 -17.09
N ALA A 164 1.47 -23.12 -16.54
CA ALA A 164 1.21 -22.78 -15.14
C ALA A 164 -0.11 -23.41 -14.64
N PRO A 165 -0.23 -24.75 -14.62
CA PRO A 165 -1.47 -25.44 -14.26
C PRO A 165 -1.99 -25.00 -12.89
N GLY A 166 -3.31 -24.75 -12.78
CA GLY A 166 -3.97 -24.28 -11.55
C GLY A 166 -3.88 -22.76 -11.29
N SER A 167 -3.25 -21.98 -12.18
CA SER A 167 -3.14 -20.52 -12.03
C SER A 167 -4.26 -19.72 -12.71
N ARG A 168 -5.12 -20.35 -13.53
CA ARG A 168 -6.13 -19.66 -14.35
C ARG A 168 -7.08 -18.83 -13.50
N GLY A 169 -7.57 -19.41 -12.41
CA GLY A 169 -8.42 -18.73 -11.44
C GLY A 169 -7.74 -17.65 -10.60
N CYS A 170 -6.40 -17.59 -10.58
CA CYS A 170 -5.66 -16.46 -10.00
C CYS A 170 -5.49 -15.31 -11.01
N CYS A 171 -5.41 -15.63 -12.31
CA CYS A 171 -5.27 -14.66 -13.40
C CYS A 171 -6.61 -14.02 -13.79
N PHE A 172 -7.68 -14.81 -13.80
CA PHE A 172 -9.06 -14.39 -14.13
C PHE A 172 -10.05 -14.85 -13.04
N PRO A 173 -10.00 -14.23 -11.85
CA PRO A 173 -10.84 -14.62 -10.72
C PRO A 173 -12.34 -14.37 -10.91
N ALA A 174 -12.75 -13.55 -11.89
CA ALA A 174 -14.17 -13.29 -12.16
C ALA A 174 -14.89 -14.46 -12.85
N VAL A 175 -14.16 -15.43 -13.42
CA VAL A 175 -14.75 -16.57 -14.14
C VAL A 175 -15.39 -17.54 -13.14
N PRO A 176 -16.71 -17.78 -13.22
CA PRO A 176 -17.41 -18.59 -12.23
C PRO A 176 -17.11 -20.10 -12.37
N ASP A 177 -17.11 -20.62 -13.61
CA ASP A 177 -16.98 -22.05 -13.90
C ASP A 177 -15.96 -22.30 -15.03
N TRP A 178 -14.79 -22.86 -14.69
CA TRP A 178 -13.77 -23.21 -15.67
C TRP A 178 -14.07 -24.53 -16.39
N ALA A 179 -14.87 -25.43 -15.80
CA ALA A 179 -15.24 -26.69 -16.47
C ALA A 179 -16.19 -26.45 -17.64
N ALA A 180 -17.07 -25.45 -17.54
CA ALA A 180 -17.87 -24.98 -18.69
C ALA A 180 -16.99 -24.37 -19.79
N VAL A 181 -15.97 -23.58 -19.43
CA VAL A 181 -15.01 -23.00 -20.40
C VAL A 181 -14.23 -24.11 -21.10
N ASP A 182 -13.73 -25.11 -20.36
CA ASP A 182 -12.95 -26.21 -20.93
C ASP A 182 -13.78 -27.03 -21.93
N ARG A 183 -15.06 -27.35 -21.63
CA ARG A 183 -15.98 -28.01 -22.58
C ARG A 183 -16.18 -27.19 -23.85
N TRP A 184 -16.44 -25.89 -23.71
CA TRP A 184 -16.64 -24.99 -24.85
C TRP A 184 -15.36 -24.87 -25.72
N LEU A 185 -14.18 -24.94 -25.12
CA LEU A 185 -12.91 -24.95 -25.86
C LEU A 185 -12.70 -26.27 -26.61
N GLU A 186 -13.01 -27.41 -25.99
CA GLU A 186 -12.92 -28.74 -26.63
C GLU A 186 -13.90 -28.87 -27.81
N GLU A 187 -15.13 -28.36 -27.66
CA GLU A 187 -16.15 -28.29 -28.71
C GLU A 187 -15.69 -27.45 -29.93
N SER A 188 -14.79 -26.47 -29.73
CA SER A 188 -14.22 -25.66 -30.82
C SER A 188 -13.20 -26.39 -31.69
N GLY A 189 -12.86 -27.64 -31.37
CA GLY A 189 -11.89 -28.45 -32.11
C GLY A 189 -10.44 -28.31 -31.62
N LEU A 190 -10.20 -27.70 -30.46
CA LEU A 190 -8.88 -27.62 -29.84
C LEU A 190 -8.52 -28.93 -29.10
N ASP A 191 -7.36 -29.51 -29.39
CA ASP A 191 -6.81 -30.67 -28.68
C ASP A 191 -6.27 -30.27 -27.29
N LEU A 192 -7.06 -30.52 -26.24
CA LEU A 192 -6.77 -30.11 -24.86
C LEU A 192 -6.64 -31.28 -23.87
N PRO A 193 -5.61 -32.15 -23.99
CA PRO A 193 -5.38 -33.23 -23.01
C PRO A 193 -5.10 -32.67 -21.60
N PRO A 194 -5.40 -33.44 -20.53
CA PRO A 194 -5.20 -32.98 -19.15
C PRO A 194 -3.71 -32.71 -18.85
N PRO A 195 -3.37 -31.62 -18.15
CA PRO A 195 -1.98 -31.20 -17.91
C PRO A 195 -1.31 -32.03 -16.80
N ARG A 196 -1.00 -33.30 -17.08
CA ARG A 196 -0.30 -34.23 -16.17
C ARG A 196 1.19 -34.32 -16.51
N SER A 197 2.05 -34.38 -15.49
CA SER A 197 3.48 -34.63 -15.68
C SER A 197 3.69 -35.98 -16.39
N GLY A 198 4.30 -35.97 -17.58
CA GLY A 198 4.52 -37.18 -18.38
C GLY A 198 3.32 -37.66 -19.21
N GLY A 199 2.21 -36.91 -19.25
CA GLY A 199 1.06 -37.20 -20.13
C GLY A 199 1.26 -36.74 -21.58
N ARG A 200 0.29 -37.08 -22.45
CA ARG A 200 0.23 -36.60 -23.84
C ARG A 200 0.14 -35.06 -23.86
N LEU A 201 1.06 -34.40 -24.58
CA LEU A 201 1.01 -32.95 -24.78
C LEU A 201 0.08 -32.60 -25.96
N PRO A 202 -0.51 -31.39 -25.99
CA PRO A 202 -1.24 -30.91 -27.17
C PRO A 202 -0.35 -30.92 -28.41
N GLN A 203 -0.89 -31.34 -29.56
CA GLN A 203 -0.11 -31.36 -30.81
C GLN A 203 0.47 -29.98 -31.17
N ALA A 204 -0.29 -28.90 -30.94
CA ALA A 204 0.18 -27.52 -31.16
C ALA A 204 1.38 -27.15 -30.26
N MET A 205 1.47 -27.73 -29.07
CA MET A 205 2.56 -27.49 -28.12
C MET A 205 3.84 -28.19 -28.55
N GLU A 206 3.72 -29.44 -29.01
CA GLU A 206 4.85 -30.21 -29.54
C GLU A 206 5.40 -29.58 -30.81
N ARG A 207 4.52 -29.18 -31.74
CA ARG A 207 4.89 -28.52 -32.99
C ARG A 207 5.62 -27.18 -32.78
N THR A 208 5.28 -26.44 -31.73
CA THR A 208 5.87 -25.11 -31.46
C THR A 208 7.20 -25.15 -30.72
N ARG A 209 7.59 -26.31 -30.16
CA ARG A 209 8.78 -26.45 -29.33
C ARG A 209 10.04 -26.08 -30.12
N PRO A 210 10.81 -25.05 -29.71
CA PRO A 210 11.96 -24.59 -30.48
C PRO A 210 13.19 -25.50 -30.32
N SER A 211 13.34 -26.17 -29.17
CA SER A 211 14.46 -27.08 -28.89
C SER A 211 14.13 -28.03 -27.73
N VAL A 212 14.82 -29.18 -27.67
CA VAL A 212 14.74 -30.14 -26.57
C VAL A 212 15.22 -29.52 -25.24
N ILE A 213 16.16 -28.57 -25.30
CA ILE A 213 16.75 -27.84 -24.15
C ILE A 213 15.69 -27.12 -23.29
N CYS A 214 14.50 -26.83 -23.84
CA CYS A 214 13.41 -26.15 -23.13
C CYS A 214 12.75 -27.01 -22.03
N GLY A 215 13.10 -28.30 -21.93
CA GLY A 215 12.48 -29.24 -20.98
C GLY A 215 11.01 -29.54 -21.27
N THR A 216 10.32 -30.14 -20.31
CA THR A 216 8.85 -30.32 -20.33
C THR A 216 8.14 -29.14 -19.64
N PRO A 217 6.94 -28.77 -20.11
CA PRO A 217 6.09 -27.82 -19.43
C PRO A 217 5.54 -28.41 -18.12
N GLY A 218 5.10 -27.58 -17.17
CA GLY A 218 4.49 -28.06 -15.92
C GLY A 218 5.23 -27.71 -14.63
N LEU A 219 5.71 -26.46 -14.51
CA LEU A 219 6.12 -25.95 -13.20
C LEU A 219 4.88 -25.90 -12.30
N CYS A 220 4.79 -26.79 -11.33
CA CYS A 220 3.70 -26.80 -10.37
C CYS A 220 3.97 -25.74 -9.29
N LEU A 221 3.24 -24.64 -9.36
CA LEU A 221 3.35 -23.55 -8.39
C LEU A 221 2.69 -23.97 -7.08
N GLN A 222 3.40 -23.79 -5.96
CA GLN A 222 2.84 -24.02 -4.62
C GLN A 222 1.83 -22.90 -4.29
N LEU A 223 0.58 -23.11 -4.68
CA LEU A 223 -0.55 -22.28 -4.29
C LEU A 223 -1.22 -22.87 -3.03
N PRO A 224 -1.55 -22.07 -2.00
CA PRO A 224 -2.28 -22.58 -0.83
C PRO A 224 -3.58 -23.29 -1.21
N ALA A 225 -3.89 -24.40 -0.52
CA ALA A 225 -5.10 -25.18 -0.79
C ALA A 225 -6.39 -24.36 -0.57
N ASP A 226 -6.38 -23.44 0.39
CA ASP A 226 -7.58 -22.74 0.84
C ASP A 226 -7.92 -21.44 0.08
N LEU A 227 -7.16 -21.06 -0.98
CA LEU A 227 -7.43 -19.80 -1.68
C LEU A 227 -8.89 -19.72 -2.16
N PRO A 228 -9.59 -18.61 -1.89
CA PRO A 228 -10.99 -18.43 -2.28
C PRO A 228 -11.15 -18.27 -3.80
N TYR A 229 -10.15 -17.70 -4.48
CA TYR A 229 -10.10 -17.57 -5.93
C TYR A 229 -9.53 -18.85 -6.58
N GLY A 230 -10.08 -19.23 -7.74
CA GLY A 230 -9.66 -20.42 -8.50
C GLY A 230 -10.06 -21.77 -7.90
N ARG A 231 -11.09 -21.83 -7.05
CA ARG A 231 -11.69 -23.11 -6.60
C ARG A 231 -12.43 -23.85 -7.73
N SER A 232 -12.94 -23.10 -8.70
CA SER A 232 -13.61 -23.64 -9.88
C SER A 232 -12.65 -24.16 -10.95
N ASP A 233 -11.33 -23.96 -10.80
CA ASP A 233 -10.33 -24.45 -11.76
C ASP A 233 -10.05 -25.94 -11.53
N PRO A 234 -10.46 -26.84 -12.44
CA PRO A 234 -10.25 -28.28 -12.27
C PRO A 234 -8.77 -28.68 -12.24
N ASP A 235 -7.89 -27.89 -12.87
CA ASP A 235 -6.46 -28.20 -12.96
C ASP A 235 -5.69 -27.90 -11.67
N ARG A 236 -6.35 -27.28 -10.67
CA ARG A 236 -5.74 -26.97 -9.38
C ARG A 236 -5.41 -28.22 -8.56
N LEU A 237 -6.29 -29.21 -8.56
CA LEU A 237 -6.05 -30.51 -7.90
C LEU A 237 -4.96 -31.30 -8.65
N THR A 238 -4.99 -31.26 -9.98
CA THR A 238 -3.98 -31.90 -10.84
C THR A 238 -2.58 -31.31 -10.61
N GLY A 239 -2.46 -29.98 -10.46
CA GLY A 239 -1.20 -29.32 -10.12
C GLY A 239 -0.64 -29.73 -8.75
N ALA A 240 -1.49 -29.91 -7.74
CA ALA A 240 -1.08 -30.39 -6.42
C ALA A 240 -0.56 -31.84 -6.46
N CYS A 241 -1.22 -32.73 -7.21
CA CYS A 241 -0.78 -34.11 -7.41
C CYS A 241 0.54 -34.20 -8.20
N ASN A 242 0.70 -33.41 -9.26
CA ASN A 242 1.93 -33.37 -10.06
C ASN A 242 3.15 -32.88 -9.24
N TRP A 243 2.95 -31.98 -8.27
CA TRP A 243 4.02 -31.54 -7.37
C TRP A 243 4.53 -32.67 -6.46
N LEU A 244 3.62 -33.45 -5.87
CA LEU A 244 4.00 -34.60 -5.02
C LEU A 244 4.88 -35.60 -5.78
N VAL A 245 4.62 -35.78 -7.08
CA VAL A 245 5.40 -36.65 -7.98
C VAL A 245 6.77 -36.02 -8.35
N GLN A 246 6.87 -34.70 -8.51
CA GLN A 246 8.14 -34.00 -8.76
C GLN A 246 9.00 -33.78 -7.49
N ALA A 247 8.44 -34.00 -6.30
CA ALA A 247 9.13 -33.87 -5.02
C ALA A 247 9.91 -35.13 -4.61
N GLU A 248 9.79 -36.24 -5.36
CA GLU A 248 10.77 -37.33 -5.27
C GLU A 248 12.13 -36.80 -5.73
N PRO A 249 13.19 -36.95 -4.93
CA PRO A 249 14.51 -36.45 -5.32
C PRO A 249 14.94 -37.14 -6.61
N PRO A 250 15.46 -36.39 -7.62
CA PRO A 250 16.10 -37.05 -8.74
C PRO A 250 17.24 -37.90 -8.19
N VAL A 251 17.24 -39.19 -8.52
CA VAL A 251 18.39 -40.08 -8.37
C VAL A 251 19.62 -39.30 -8.84
N CYS A 252 20.62 -39.18 -7.97
CA CYS A 252 21.85 -38.42 -8.17
C CYS A 252 22.40 -38.63 -9.59
N ALA A 253 22.14 -37.68 -10.49
CA ALA A 253 22.95 -37.53 -11.69
C ALA A 253 24.28 -36.89 -11.25
N PRO A 254 25.43 -37.41 -11.68
CA PRO A 254 26.72 -36.81 -11.36
C PRO A 254 26.76 -35.36 -11.86
N PRO A 255 27.37 -34.43 -11.12
CA PRO A 255 27.47 -33.04 -11.54
C PRO A 255 28.32 -32.93 -12.80
N ASP A 256 27.75 -32.36 -13.87
CA ASP A 256 28.50 -31.99 -15.08
C ASP A 256 29.57 -30.93 -14.74
N PRO A 257 30.75 -31.01 -15.40
CA PRO A 257 31.90 -30.18 -15.08
C PRO A 257 31.68 -28.71 -15.46
N ALA A 258 32.17 -27.82 -14.59
CA ALA A 258 32.13 -26.37 -14.75
C ALA A 258 32.83 -25.88 -16.04
N PRO A 259 32.42 -24.75 -16.63
CA PRO A 259 33.03 -24.22 -17.84
C PRO A 259 34.47 -23.77 -17.59
N ALA A 260 35.36 -24.20 -18.48
CA ALA A 260 36.77 -23.87 -18.49
C ALA A 260 36.99 -22.34 -18.57
N GLY A 261 37.65 -21.79 -17.56
CA GLY A 261 38.12 -20.42 -17.51
C GLY A 261 39.58 -20.36 -17.09
N THR A 262 40.44 -20.09 -18.09
CA THR A 262 41.77 -19.49 -17.98
C THR A 262 42.80 -20.15 -17.05
N ALA A 263 43.64 -20.98 -17.67
CA ALA A 263 44.94 -21.39 -17.15
C ALA A 263 45.85 -20.18 -16.82
N PRO A 264 46.59 -20.20 -15.70
CA PRO A 264 47.90 -19.60 -15.63
C PRO A 264 48.96 -20.60 -16.11
N VAL A 265 49.87 -20.06 -16.92
CA VAL A 265 51.05 -20.66 -17.52
C VAL A 265 51.89 -21.44 -16.49
N THR A 266 52.22 -22.67 -16.83
CA THR A 266 53.26 -23.50 -16.23
C THR A 266 54.65 -22.88 -16.42
N THR A 267 55.39 -22.68 -15.33
CA THR A 267 56.86 -22.73 -15.32
C THR A 267 57.30 -24.09 -14.75
N PRO A 268 58.20 -24.85 -15.41
CA PRO A 268 58.71 -26.09 -14.88
C PRO A 268 60.03 -25.88 -14.11
N GLY A 269 60.24 -26.68 -13.07
CA GLY A 269 61.57 -27.03 -12.57
C GLY A 269 61.97 -26.42 -11.23
N LEU A 270 61.94 -27.23 -10.17
CA LEU A 270 63.15 -27.67 -9.49
C LEU A 270 62.85 -28.67 -8.36
N ALA A 271 63.33 -29.90 -8.59
CA ALA A 271 63.88 -30.88 -7.67
C ALA A 271 63.19 -31.13 -6.31
N ALA A 272 62.74 -32.39 -6.19
CA ALA A 272 62.61 -33.11 -4.94
C ALA A 272 63.89 -33.00 -4.09
N ARG A 273 63.71 -32.77 -2.78
CA ARG A 273 64.64 -33.20 -1.74
C ARG A 273 63.86 -34.01 -0.72
N VAL A 274 64.07 -35.32 -0.77
CA VAL A 274 63.79 -36.27 0.29
C VAL A 274 64.86 -36.12 1.37
N LEU A 275 64.44 -36.22 2.64
CA LEU A 275 65.09 -36.78 3.86
C LEU A 275 64.75 -35.93 5.11
N PRO A 276 64.78 -36.50 6.34
CA PRO A 276 64.07 -37.69 6.82
C PRO A 276 63.42 -37.43 8.21
N ASP A 277 62.76 -38.45 8.73
CA ASP A 277 62.32 -38.70 10.11
C ASP A 277 62.71 -37.70 11.24
N ALA A 278 61.71 -37.19 11.96
CA ALA A 278 61.88 -36.44 13.21
C ALA A 278 60.65 -36.58 14.15
N GLY A 279 60.62 -37.67 14.94
CA GLY A 279 60.14 -37.71 16.33
C GLY A 279 58.63 -37.58 16.63
N PRO A 280 58.12 -38.26 17.68
CA PRO A 280 56.74 -38.07 18.13
C PRO A 280 56.61 -36.71 18.83
N ASP A 281 55.86 -35.80 18.22
CA ASP A 281 55.61 -34.47 18.76
C ASP A 281 54.66 -34.57 19.99
N PRO A 282 55.06 -34.17 21.21
CA PRO A 282 54.24 -34.31 22.44
C PRO A 282 53.07 -33.32 22.53
N GLY A 283 52.70 -32.67 21.41
CA GLY A 283 51.69 -31.62 21.32
C GLY A 283 50.31 -32.04 20.81
N ALA A 284 50.17 -33.26 20.27
CA ALA A 284 48.90 -33.75 19.70
C ALA A 284 47.89 -34.11 20.80
N ARG A 285 47.24 -33.10 21.39
CA ARG A 285 46.19 -33.29 22.39
C ARG A 285 45.01 -34.02 21.75
N SER A 286 44.66 -35.18 22.29
CA SER A 286 43.50 -35.95 21.84
C SER A 286 42.21 -35.12 21.96
N ARG A 287 41.34 -35.22 20.96
CA ARG A 287 40.03 -34.54 20.89
C ARG A 287 39.18 -34.77 22.15
N SER A 288 39.34 -35.93 22.80
CA SER A 288 38.67 -36.28 24.06
C SER A 288 39.13 -35.45 25.27
N ASP A 289 40.40 -35.02 25.33
CA ASP A 289 40.92 -34.14 26.40
C ASP A 289 40.42 -32.70 26.23
N VAL A 290 40.27 -32.24 24.99
CA VAL A 290 39.65 -30.94 24.69
C VAL A 290 38.17 -30.94 25.08
N GLN A 291 37.45 -32.02 24.76
CA GLN A 291 36.03 -32.21 25.13
C GLN A 291 35.83 -32.25 26.65
N SER A 292 36.64 -33.02 27.38
CA SER A 292 36.50 -33.16 28.85
C SER A 292 36.76 -31.83 29.59
N ARG A 293 37.75 -31.04 29.16
CA ARG A 293 38.04 -29.71 29.72
C ARG A 293 36.95 -28.70 29.41
N CYS A 294 36.37 -28.75 28.21
CA CYS A 294 35.23 -27.91 27.85
C CYS A 294 33.98 -28.27 28.66
N LEU A 295 33.67 -29.57 28.84
CA LEU A 295 32.57 -30.04 29.71
C LEU A 295 32.75 -29.53 31.14
N LEU A 296 33.95 -29.66 31.69
CA LEU A 296 34.27 -29.22 33.04
C LEU A 296 34.14 -27.69 33.20
N ALA A 297 34.46 -26.93 32.15
CA ALA A 297 34.24 -25.48 32.10
C ALA A 297 32.75 -25.10 32.09
N LEU A 298 31.92 -25.82 31.32
CA LEU A 298 30.47 -25.63 31.27
C LEU A 298 29.82 -25.93 32.63
N HIS A 299 30.21 -27.04 33.28
CA HIS A 299 29.71 -27.39 34.62
C HIS A 299 30.10 -26.34 35.67
N ARG A 300 31.36 -25.86 35.66
CA ARG A 300 31.80 -24.79 36.58
C ARG A 300 31.11 -23.45 36.33
N GLY A 301 30.78 -23.12 35.07
CA GLY A 301 30.01 -21.93 34.72
C GLY A 301 28.55 -22.01 35.18
N ALA A 302 27.96 -23.21 35.17
CA ALA A 302 26.60 -23.44 35.63
C ALA A 302 26.42 -23.41 37.16
N ALA A 303 27.49 -23.66 37.94
CA ALA A 303 27.47 -23.75 39.40
C ALA A 303 27.38 -22.41 40.17
N ILE A 304 26.94 -21.33 39.51
CA ILE A 304 26.87 -19.99 40.12
C ILE A 304 25.76 -19.89 41.17
N ARG A 305 25.91 -19.02 42.18
CA ARG A 305 24.91 -18.77 43.23
C ARG A 305 23.88 -17.71 42.81
N ARG A 306 22.61 -17.91 43.19
CA ARG A 306 21.43 -17.06 42.92
C ARG A 306 21.51 -15.59 43.42
N ARG A 307 22.52 -15.17 44.19
CA ARG A 307 22.65 -13.80 44.73
C ARG A 307 24.06 -13.22 44.53
N PRO A 308 24.30 -12.40 43.48
CA PRO A 308 25.55 -11.67 43.33
C PRO A 308 25.52 -10.32 44.08
N GLY A 309 26.67 -9.92 44.64
CA GLY A 309 26.91 -8.61 45.24
C GLY A 309 26.79 -7.46 44.21
N ARG A 310 26.57 -6.23 44.69
CA ARG A 310 26.30 -5.03 43.85
C ARG A 310 27.38 -4.76 42.78
N LEU A 311 28.65 -5.02 43.10
CA LEU A 311 29.79 -4.84 42.18
C LEU A 311 29.78 -5.84 41.01
N ALA A 312 29.35 -7.08 41.24
CA ALA A 312 29.22 -8.08 40.20
C ALA A 312 28.08 -7.77 39.21
N ARG A 313 27.05 -7.02 39.62
CA ARG A 313 25.98 -6.54 38.73
C ARG A 313 26.45 -5.41 37.82
N LEU A 314 27.23 -4.47 38.35
CA LEU A 314 27.85 -3.39 37.56
C LEU A 314 28.87 -3.94 36.56
N GLY A 315 29.71 -4.88 37.00
CA GLY A 315 30.65 -5.59 36.11
C GLY A 315 29.95 -6.42 35.04
N ALA A 316 28.83 -7.07 35.36
CA ALA A 316 28.02 -7.80 34.38
C ALA A 316 27.34 -6.88 33.36
N GLY A 317 26.81 -5.73 33.78
CA GLY A 317 26.21 -4.75 32.88
C GLY A 317 27.22 -4.10 31.93
N LEU A 318 28.44 -3.82 32.43
CA LEU A 318 29.57 -3.38 31.61
C LEU A 318 30.05 -4.48 30.66
N ALA A 319 30.15 -5.73 31.12
CA ALA A 319 30.51 -6.87 30.28
C ALA A 319 29.46 -7.13 29.18
N GLU A 320 28.15 -6.99 29.46
CA GLU A 320 27.08 -7.10 28.45
C GLU A 320 27.15 -5.96 27.41
N ALA A 321 27.41 -4.72 27.86
CA ALA A 321 27.55 -3.56 26.99
C ALA A 321 28.82 -3.61 26.11
N LEU A 322 29.89 -4.22 26.63
CA LEU A 322 31.15 -4.45 25.92
C LEU A 322 31.11 -5.72 25.05
N GLN A 323 30.36 -6.77 25.42
CA GLN A 323 30.28 -8.03 24.67
C GLN A 323 29.64 -7.86 23.30
N ALA A 324 28.60 -7.04 23.14
CA ALA A 324 27.96 -6.86 21.83
C ALA A 324 28.91 -6.29 20.75
N PRO A 325 29.69 -5.21 21.01
CA PRO A 325 30.71 -4.74 20.07
C PRO A 325 31.91 -5.70 19.98
N LEU A 326 32.28 -6.41 21.06
CA LEU A 326 33.33 -7.43 21.02
C LEU A 326 32.95 -8.62 20.13
N ASP A 327 31.71 -9.10 20.22
CA ASP A 327 31.18 -10.19 19.42
C ASP A 327 31.09 -9.77 17.94
N GLY A 328 30.73 -8.50 17.66
CA GLY A 328 30.77 -7.95 16.30
C GLY A 328 32.19 -7.84 15.74
N LEU A 329 33.17 -7.44 16.56
CA LEU A 329 34.59 -7.39 16.18
C LEU A 329 35.17 -8.80 16.00
N LEU A 330 34.78 -9.75 16.84
CA LEU A 330 35.20 -11.15 16.76
C LEU A 330 34.56 -11.88 15.58
N ASP A 331 33.29 -11.63 15.25
CA ASP A 331 32.65 -12.13 14.03
C ASP A 331 33.39 -11.61 12.78
N LEU A 332 33.76 -10.33 12.78
CA LEU A 332 34.51 -9.71 11.70
C LEU A 332 35.92 -10.33 11.57
N TRP A 333 36.56 -10.60 12.71
CA TRP A 333 37.83 -11.34 12.79
C TRP A 333 37.71 -12.78 12.30
N ASP A 334 36.62 -13.46 12.61
CA ASP A 334 36.36 -14.85 12.24
C ASP A 334 35.94 -15.02 10.77
N THR A 335 35.37 -13.95 10.19
CA THR A 335 35.11 -13.86 8.75
C THR A 335 36.42 -13.59 7.99
N LEU A 336 37.28 -12.73 8.53
CA LEU A 336 38.62 -12.45 8.01
C LEU A 336 39.54 -13.68 8.10
N SER A 337 39.52 -14.41 9.21
CA SER A 337 40.35 -15.61 9.41
C SER A 337 39.95 -16.76 8.48
N ARG A 338 38.64 -16.93 8.20
CA ARG A 338 38.11 -17.90 7.23
C ARG A 338 38.49 -17.59 5.78
N VAL A 339 38.65 -16.31 5.44
CA VAL A 339 39.12 -15.86 4.11
C VAL A 339 40.64 -16.04 3.98
N LEU A 340 41.38 -16.04 5.09
CA LEU A 340 42.84 -16.05 5.10
C LEU A 340 43.48 -17.44 5.34
N ALA A 341 42.79 -18.42 5.91
CA ALA A 341 43.39 -19.72 6.26
C ALA A 341 42.94 -20.86 5.32
N ARG A 342 43.84 -21.32 4.44
CA ARG A 342 43.64 -22.50 3.57
C ARG A 342 44.14 -23.82 4.17
N GLU A 343 44.90 -23.80 5.27
CA GLU A 343 45.33 -24.98 6.01
C GLU A 343 45.27 -24.70 7.53
N ARG A 344 44.86 -25.69 8.33
CA ARG A 344 44.59 -25.54 9.77
C ARG A 344 45.64 -26.27 10.62
N PRO A 345 46.42 -25.59 11.49
CA PRO A 345 47.20 -26.26 12.52
C PRO A 345 46.32 -26.62 13.75
N PRO A 346 46.73 -27.59 14.58
CA PRO A 346 46.01 -27.96 15.80
C PRO A 346 45.96 -26.81 16.81
N LEU A 347 44.89 -26.76 17.62
CA LEU A 347 44.62 -25.76 18.66
C LEU A 347 45.83 -25.53 19.58
N ALA A 348 46.56 -24.42 19.40
CA ALA A 348 47.62 -24.01 20.33
C ALA A 348 47.09 -23.83 21.76
N GLY A 349 47.90 -24.18 22.77
CA GLY A 349 47.46 -24.25 24.17
C GLY A 349 46.86 -22.95 24.75
N ARG A 350 47.26 -21.78 24.24
CA ARG A 350 46.70 -20.47 24.65
C ARG A 350 45.30 -20.22 24.07
N ALA A 351 45.01 -20.68 22.85
CA ALA A 351 43.69 -20.56 22.23
C ALA A 351 42.66 -21.42 22.97
N LEU A 352 43.05 -22.62 23.42
CA LEU A 352 42.20 -23.49 24.24
C LEU A 352 41.87 -22.87 25.61
N LEU A 353 42.84 -22.23 26.27
CA LEU A 353 42.60 -21.53 27.54
C LEU A 353 41.64 -20.35 27.38
N ALA A 354 41.77 -19.59 26.29
CA ALA A 354 40.84 -18.51 25.95
C ALA A 354 39.42 -19.03 25.66
N LEU A 355 39.31 -20.15 24.93
CA LEU A 355 38.03 -20.85 24.69
C LEU A 355 37.40 -21.32 26.00
N ILE A 356 38.16 -21.97 26.89
CA ILE A 356 37.67 -22.44 28.20
C ILE A 356 37.19 -21.27 29.07
N ALA A 357 37.93 -20.16 29.10
CA ALA A 357 37.56 -18.97 29.86
C ALA A 357 36.28 -18.31 29.32
N THR A 358 36.14 -18.23 27.99
CA THR A 358 34.94 -17.70 27.34
C THR A 358 33.73 -18.62 27.50
N LEU A 359 33.92 -19.94 27.38
CA LEU A 359 32.88 -20.94 27.65
C LEU A 359 32.33 -20.79 29.07
N ARG A 360 33.21 -20.63 30.07
CA ARG A 360 32.83 -20.42 31.47
C ARG A 360 32.11 -19.09 31.70
N SER A 361 32.59 -17.98 31.12
CA SER A 361 32.00 -16.65 31.35
C SER A 361 30.65 -16.47 30.62
N ALA A 362 30.51 -17.02 29.42
CA ALA A 362 29.27 -16.95 28.66
C ALA A 362 28.21 -17.94 29.16
N THR A 363 28.58 -19.13 29.66
CA THR A 363 27.60 -20.01 30.36
C THR A 363 27.09 -19.36 31.64
N ALA A 364 27.99 -18.71 32.39
CA ALA A 364 27.62 -17.91 33.55
C ALA A 364 26.67 -16.75 33.20
N ALA A 365 26.87 -16.10 32.05
CA ALA A 365 25.99 -15.05 31.56
C ALA A 365 24.62 -15.63 31.15
N ALA A 366 24.59 -16.76 30.43
CA ALA A 366 23.36 -17.44 30.04
C ALA A 366 22.50 -17.84 31.25
N GLN A 367 23.11 -18.44 32.27
CA GLN A 367 22.42 -18.86 33.49
C GLN A 367 21.86 -17.67 34.30
N ARG A 368 22.58 -16.54 34.33
CA ARG A 368 22.09 -15.31 34.98
C ARG A 368 20.93 -14.70 34.21
N ALA A 369 21.04 -14.65 32.87
CA ALA A 369 19.98 -14.15 32.01
C ALA A 369 18.69 -14.96 32.17
N ASP A 370 18.80 -16.30 32.23
CA ASP A 370 17.67 -17.20 32.48
C ASP A 370 16.97 -16.89 33.82
N TRP A 371 17.72 -16.72 34.92
CA TRP A 371 17.16 -16.35 36.22
C TRP A 371 16.52 -14.96 36.27
N GLU A 372 17.00 -14.03 35.47
CA GLU A 372 16.42 -12.68 35.35
C GLU A 372 15.21 -12.64 34.40
N GLY A 373 14.80 -13.78 33.83
CA GLY A 373 13.72 -13.87 32.85
C GLY A 373 14.08 -13.29 31.49
N ARG A 374 15.37 -13.25 31.16
CA ARG A 374 15.95 -12.80 29.88
C ARG A 374 16.29 -14.00 28.99
N PHE A 375 15.28 -14.80 28.65
CA PHE A 375 15.43 -16.06 27.92
C PHE A 375 16.06 -15.92 26.52
N ALA A 376 15.73 -14.88 25.75
CA ALA A 376 16.34 -14.63 24.45
C ALA A 376 17.82 -14.24 24.60
N ALA A 377 18.20 -13.52 25.65
CA ALA A 377 19.61 -13.28 25.96
C ALA A 377 20.34 -14.58 26.33
N ALA A 378 19.71 -15.46 27.12
CA ALA A 378 20.27 -16.77 27.43
C ALA A 378 20.47 -17.64 26.17
N LEU A 379 19.47 -17.70 25.28
CA LEU A 379 19.56 -18.43 24.01
C LEU A 379 20.63 -17.84 23.06
N ARG A 380 20.80 -16.50 23.02
CA ARG A 380 21.91 -15.85 22.30
C ARG A 380 23.27 -16.30 22.79
N HIS A 381 23.48 -16.27 24.10
CA HIS A 381 24.74 -16.70 24.69
C HIS A 381 25.01 -18.20 24.41
N LEU A 382 23.99 -19.07 24.51
CA LEU A 382 24.12 -20.49 24.19
C LEU A 382 24.42 -20.76 22.71
N ALA A 383 23.79 -20.02 21.78
CA ALA A 383 24.07 -20.14 20.36
C ALA A 383 25.49 -19.67 20.01
N ALA A 384 25.94 -18.55 20.58
CA ALA A 384 27.30 -18.04 20.39
C ALA A 384 28.36 -19.01 20.97
N LEU A 385 28.08 -19.60 22.14
CA LEU A 385 28.92 -20.64 22.76
C LEU A 385 29.11 -21.84 21.82
N ARG A 386 28.00 -22.34 21.26
CA ARG A 386 28.01 -23.45 20.32
C ARG A 386 28.83 -23.14 19.06
N ALA A 387 28.58 -22.00 18.42
CA ALA A 387 29.30 -21.61 17.21
C ALA A 387 30.81 -21.52 17.45
N ARG A 388 31.23 -20.95 18.59
CA ARG A 388 32.66 -20.87 18.98
C ARG A 388 33.28 -22.23 19.23
N TYR A 389 32.54 -23.15 19.84
CA TYR A 389 32.99 -24.52 20.06
C TYR A 389 33.15 -25.29 18.74
N GLU A 390 32.18 -25.19 17.83
CA GLU A 390 32.22 -25.82 16.49
C GLU A 390 33.39 -25.27 15.64
N VAL A 391 33.66 -23.97 15.70
CA VAL A 391 34.81 -23.34 15.03
C VAL A 391 36.13 -23.82 15.61
N ALA A 392 36.23 -23.98 16.93
CA ALA A 392 37.47 -24.40 17.59
C ALA A 392 37.80 -25.88 17.37
N VAL A 393 36.81 -26.78 17.36
CA VAL A 393 37.02 -28.24 17.30
C VAL A 393 37.04 -28.78 15.86
N GLY A 394 36.45 -28.07 14.90
CA GLY A 394 36.42 -28.46 13.48
C GLY A 394 35.42 -29.60 13.16
N PRO A 395 35.11 -29.82 11.86
CA PRO A 395 34.27 -30.96 11.44
C PRO A 395 35.03 -32.25 11.75
N GLY A 396 34.36 -33.22 12.38
CA GLY A 396 34.99 -34.49 12.69
C GLY A 396 35.19 -35.34 11.44
N ASP A 397 36.39 -35.87 11.24
CA ASP A 397 36.60 -37.03 10.37
C ASP A 397 35.70 -38.18 10.85
N GLY A 398 35.05 -38.84 9.91
CA GLY A 398 33.99 -39.81 10.15
C GLY A 398 34.37 -40.90 11.16
N ALA A 399 33.74 -40.86 12.32
CA ALA A 399 33.59 -42.02 13.20
C ALA A 399 32.08 -42.19 13.42
N GLY A 400 31.62 -43.45 13.30
CA GLY A 400 30.23 -43.86 13.12
C GLY A 400 29.18 -43.23 14.05
N GLU A 401 27.93 -43.37 13.63
CA GLU A 401 26.71 -42.68 14.08
C GLU A 401 26.39 -42.70 15.59
N ASP A 402 27.18 -43.35 16.45
CA ASP A 402 26.90 -43.52 17.89
C ASP A 402 27.72 -42.68 18.87
N THR A 403 28.64 -41.81 18.42
CA THR A 403 29.39 -40.90 19.33
C THR A 403 29.08 -39.41 19.12
N ALA A 404 27.85 -39.01 19.41
CA ALA A 404 27.49 -37.59 19.48
C ALA A 404 28.36 -36.85 20.52
N ASP A 405 29.03 -35.76 20.12
CA ASP A 405 29.89 -34.96 20.99
C ASP A 405 29.15 -34.57 22.30
N PRO A 406 29.65 -34.95 23.48
CA PRO A 406 28.96 -34.71 24.75
C PRO A 406 28.82 -33.22 25.09
N VAL A 407 29.72 -32.36 24.60
CA VAL A 407 29.63 -30.90 24.77
C VAL A 407 28.46 -30.34 23.97
N LEU A 408 28.32 -30.76 22.70
CA LEU A 408 27.20 -30.33 21.85
C LEU A 408 25.87 -30.85 22.38
N ARG A 409 25.82 -32.10 22.88
CA ARG A 409 24.62 -32.66 23.54
C ARG A 409 24.19 -31.84 24.76
N LEU A 410 25.12 -31.44 25.62
CA LEU A 410 24.81 -30.62 26.80
C LEU A 410 24.31 -29.22 26.42
N LEU A 411 24.92 -28.60 25.40
CA LEU A 411 24.47 -27.30 24.89
C LEU A 411 23.08 -27.40 24.25
N ASP A 412 22.82 -28.44 23.46
CA ASP A 412 21.50 -28.72 22.88
C ASP A 412 20.44 -28.93 23.96
N GLN A 413 20.74 -29.73 24.99
CA GLN A 413 19.84 -29.94 26.11
C GLN A 413 19.51 -28.61 26.82
N ARG A 414 20.52 -27.78 27.09
CA ARG A 414 20.32 -26.47 27.73
C ARG A 414 19.52 -25.50 26.88
N GLN A 415 19.76 -25.48 25.56
CA GLN A 415 18.96 -24.69 24.62
C GLN A 415 17.49 -25.14 24.63
N ARG A 416 17.23 -26.45 24.60
CA ARG A 416 15.87 -27.02 24.68
C ARG A 416 15.17 -26.65 25.98
N THR A 417 15.79 -26.88 27.13
CA THR A 417 15.21 -26.56 28.44
C THR A 417 14.92 -25.05 28.59
N THR A 418 15.81 -24.20 28.08
CA THR A 418 15.60 -22.73 28.12
C THR A 418 14.45 -22.31 27.19
N ALA A 419 14.35 -22.90 26.00
CA ALA A 419 13.26 -22.64 25.06
C ALA A 419 11.90 -23.11 25.59
N GLU A 420 11.84 -24.29 26.21
CA GLU A 420 10.64 -24.84 26.87
C GLU A 420 10.21 -23.98 28.07
N ALA A 421 11.16 -23.63 28.95
CA ALA A 421 10.89 -22.71 30.05
C ALA A 421 10.36 -21.37 29.55
N PHE A 422 10.94 -20.84 28.47
CA PHE A 422 10.45 -19.60 27.85
C PHE A 422 9.02 -19.75 27.30
N ALA A 423 8.72 -20.85 26.61
CA ALA A 423 7.38 -21.16 26.10
C ALA A 423 6.34 -21.24 27.22
N HIS A 424 6.61 -22.02 28.27
CA HIS A 424 5.72 -22.18 29.41
C HIS A 424 5.48 -20.86 30.14
N VAL A 425 6.54 -20.08 30.36
CA VAL A 425 6.44 -18.79 31.05
C VAL A 425 5.66 -17.77 30.23
N LEU A 426 5.81 -17.78 28.89
CA LEU A 426 5.03 -16.96 27.97
C LEU A 426 3.56 -17.38 27.95
N ALA A 427 3.30 -18.69 27.84
CA ALA A 427 1.95 -19.26 27.87
C ALA A 427 1.22 -18.99 29.18
N ALA A 428 1.90 -19.14 30.33
CA ALA A 428 1.34 -18.85 31.65
C ALA A 428 1.00 -17.35 31.82
N THR A 429 1.86 -16.45 31.32
CA THR A 429 1.63 -15.00 31.41
C THR A 429 0.38 -14.57 30.64
N TRP A 430 0.11 -15.18 29.50
CA TRP A 430 -1.02 -14.84 28.62
C TRP A 430 -2.20 -15.83 28.66
N ARG A 431 -2.17 -16.80 29.58
CA ARG A 431 -3.21 -17.83 29.79
C ARG A 431 -3.56 -18.61 28.51
N LEU A 432 -2.54 -19.13 27.84
CA LEU A 432 -2.67 -19.98 26.64
C LEU A 432 -2.97 -21.44 27.00
N SER A 433 -3.47 -22.22 26.03
CA SER A 433 -3.71 -23.66 26.22
C SER A 433 -2.39 -24.44 26.22
N PRO A 434 -2.31 -25.60 26.89
CA PRO A 434 -1.09 -26.40 26.94
C PRO A 434 -0.61 -26.81 25.53
N ALA A 435 -1.53 -27.21 24.63
CA ALA A 435 -1.18 -27.56 23.25
C ALA A 435 -0.47 -26.41 22.50
N THR A 436 -0.95 -25.17 22.65
CA THR A 436 -0.29 -24.01 22.04
C THR A 436 1.05 -23.67 22.69
N ALA A 437 1.26 -24.04 23.96
CA ALA A 437 2.54 -23.87 24.64
C ALA A 437 3.59 -24.84 24.07
N ASP A 438 3.19 -26.07 23.74
CA ASP A 438 4.06 -27.07 23.12
C ASP A 438 4.45 -26.66 21.69
N GLU A 439 3.49 -26.17 20.90
CA GLU A 439 3.75 -25.59 19.57
C GLU A 439 4.67 -24.36 19.62
N LEU A 440 4.50 -23.50 20.63
CA LEU A 440 5.43 -22.38 20.88
C LEU A 440 6.83 -22.89 21.26
N GLY A 441 6.91 -23.95 22.05
CA GLY A 441 8.16 -24.62 22.40
C GLY A 441 8.89 -25.10 21.14
N GLU A 442 8.17 -25.72 20.21
CA GLU A 442 8.72 -26.16 18.92
C GLU A 442 9.30 -25.00 18.10
N LEU A 443 8.52 -23.92 17.95
CA LEU A 443 8.97 -22.72 17.26
C LEU A 443 10.25 -22.14 17.91
N LEU A 444 10.27 -21.99 19.23
CA LEU A 444 11.41 -21.42 19.96
C LEU A 444 12.66 -22.29 19.85
N ARG A 445 12.52 -23.63 19.91
CA ARG A 445 13.63 -24.57 19.70
C ARG A 445 14.20 -24.44 18.30
N ARG A 446 13.34 -24.38 17.27
CA ARG A 446 13.79 -24.22 15.89
C ARG A 446 14.52 -22.89 15.69
N LEU A 447 13.96 -21.78 16.19
CA LEU A 447 14.61 -20.46 16.13
C LEU A 447 15.96 -20.42 16.86
N ALA A 448 16.09 -21.10 17.99
CA ALA A 448 17.34 -21.19 18.74
C ALA A 448 18.42 -22.03 18.01
N ALA A 449 18.00 -22.95 17.15
CA ALA A 449 18.88 -23.83 16.38
C ALA A 449 19.32 -23.24 15.02
N GLU A 450 18.71 -22.14 14.57
CA GLU A 450 19.02 -21.52 13.27
C GLU A 450 20.45 -21.00 13.15
N ARG A 451 21.05 -21.21 11.97
CA ARG A 451 22.46 -20.88 11.66
C ARG A 451 22.59 -20.04 10.38
N GLY A 452 23.77 -19.46 10.17
CA GLY A 452 24.11 -18.72 8.96
C GLY A 452 23.32 -17.42 8.78
N ALA A 453 22.88 -17.14 7.55
CA ALA A 453 22.18 -15.89 7.21
C ALA A 453 20.85 -15.69 7.97
N ALA A 454 20.22 -16.77 8.45
CA ALA A 454 18.95 -16.74 9.19
C ALA A 454 19.13 -16.50 10.71
N ALA A 455 20.35 -16.58 11.24
CA ALA A 455 20.59 -16.50 12.69
C ALA A 455 20.24 -15.12 13.28
N ARG A 456 20.65 -14.02 12.62
CA ARG A 456 20.36 -12.65 13.08
C ARG A 456 18.85 -12.33 13.13
N PRO A 457 18.04 -12.61 12.09
CA PRO A 457 16.60 -12.39 12.17
C PRO A 457 15.93 -13.31 13.20
N ALA A 458 16.36 -14.58 13.34
CA ALA A 458 15.84 -15.48 14.37
C ALA A 458 16.11 -14.97 15.80
N GLN A 459 17.32 -14.48 16.07
CA GLN A 459 17.68 -13.88 17.37
C GLN A 459 16.89 -12.59 17.66
N THR A 460 16.64 -11.79 16.64
CA THR A 460 15.83 -10.57 16.77
C THR A 460 14.38 -10.92 17.08
N LEU A 461 13.84 -11.96 16.44
CA LEU A 461 12.50 -12.48 16.69
C LEU A 461 12.37 -12.98 18.15
N LEU A 462 13.33 -13.78 18.64
CA LEU A 462 13.38 -14.20 20.05
C LEU A 462 13.36 -12.98 21.00
N GLY A 463 14.12 -11.92 20.69
CA GLY A 463 14.11 -10.67 21.45
C GLY A 463 12.74 -9.95 21.45
N GLN A 464 11.98 -10.01 20.36
CA GLN A 464 10.62 -9.48 20.31
C GLN A 464 9.66 -10.30 21.18
N LEU A 465 9.77 -11.63 21.19
CA LEU A 465 8.97 -12.49 22.07
C LEU A 465 9.28 -12.24 23.55
N GLU A 466 10.56 -12.01 23.88
CA GLU A 466 10.96 -11.67 25.24
C GLU A 466 10.40 -10.30 25.65
N THR A 467 10.39 -9.36 24.71
CA THR A 467 9.73 -8.06 24.91
C THR A 467 8.23 -8.26 25.18
N ALA A 468 7.53 -9.11 24.43
CA ALA A 468 6.12 -9.42 24.68
C ALA A 468 5.88 -10.06 26.07
N LEU A 469 6.77 -10.95 26.51
CA LEU A 469 6.72 -11.53 27.86
C LEU A 469 6.85 -10.46 28.95
N ARG A 470 7.87 -9.60 28.84
CA ARG A 470 8.14 -8.54 29.82
C ARG A 470 7.00 -7.54 29.88
N GLU A 471 6.47 -7.12 28.73
CA GLU A 471 5.38 -6.16 28.66
C GLU A 471 4.05 -6.70 29.20
N GLY A 472 3.88 -8.03 29.27
CA GLY A 472 2.74 -8.66 29.97
C GLY A 472 2.83 -8.57 31.50
N ARG A 473 4.02 -8.32 32.06
CA ARG A 473 4.28 -8.26 33.50
C ARG A 473 4.49 -6.84 34.03
N THR A 474 4.75 -5.88 33.16
CA THR A 474 5.04 -4.49 33.54
C THR A 474 3.77 -3.70 33.78
N THR A 475 3.70 -3.02 34.93
CA THR A 475 2.67 -2.01 35.20
C THR A 475 3.23 -0.62 34.96
N TYR A 476 2.58 0.13 34.07
CA TYR A 476 2.95 1.52 33.75
C TYR A 476 2.08 2.50 34.54
N TYR A 477 2.66 3.64 34.91
CA TYR A 477 1.92 4.72 35.55
C TYR A 477 2.35 6.10 35.06
N ARG A 478 1.48 7.10 35.23
CA ARG A 478 1.75 8.51 34.99
C ARG A 478 1.73 9.28 36.31
N ILE A 479 2.72 10.15 36.51
CA ILE A 479 2.76 11.06 37.66
C ILE A 479 1.98 12.33 37.29
N ARG A 480 0.95 12.67 38.07
CA ARG A 480 0.19 13.92 37.94
C ARG A 480 0.61 14.84 39.09
N LEU A 481 1.47 15.83 38.80
CA LEU A 481 1.92 16.81 39.80
C LEU A 481 0.74 17.55 40.46
N ARG A 482 -0.29 17.93 39.68
CA ARG A 482 -1.49 18.59 40.20
C ARG A 482 -2.35 17.70 41.11
N ALA A 483 -2.24 16.38 41.00
CA ALA A 483 -3.00 15.43 41.81
C ALA A 483 -2.36 15.16 43.18
N TRP A 484 -1.17 15.74 43.46
CA TRP A 484 -0.58 15.73 44.81
C TRP A 484 -1.51 16.34 45.86
N PHE A 485 -2.39 17.25 45.45
CA PHE A 485 -3.37 17.91 46.31
C PHE A 485 -4.73 17.18 46.36
N THR A 486 -4.85 15.99 45.75
CA THR A 486 -6.10 15.22 45.72
C THR A 486 -5.95 13.86 46.42
N PRO A 487 -6.99 13.34 47.10
CA PRO A 487 -6.94 12.07 47.81
C PRO A 487 -6.72 10.84 46.91
N ALA A 488 -6.91 10.99 45.58
CA ALA A 488 -6.64 9.96 44.58
C ALA A 488 -5.13 9.67 44.39
N GLY A 489 -4.24 10.46 45.01
CA GLY A 489 -2.80 10.29 44.95
C GLY A 489 -2.18 10.72 43.60
N PRO A 490 -0.84 10.82 43.54
CA PRO A 490 -0.16 11.38 42.37
C PRO A 490 0.04 10.38 41.23
N ARG A 491 -0.25 9.08 41.44
CA ARG A 491 0.05 7.99 40.50
C ARG A 491 -1.24 7.51 39.81
N GLN A 492 -1.30 7.65 38.50
CA GLN A 492 -2.38 7.09 37.68
C GLN A 492 -1.88 5.87 36.89
N VAL A 493 -2.51 4.71 37.07
CA VAL A 493 -2.17 3.47 36.35
C VAL A 493 -2.58 3.57 34.87
N LEU A 494 -1.76 2.98 33.99
CA LEU A 494 -1.96 2.92 32.54
C LEU A 494 -2.23 1.47 32.10
N PRO A 495 -3.48 0.97 32.22
CA PRO A 495 -3.79 -0.46 32.16
C PRO A 495 -3.62 -1.08 30.78
N PHE A 496 -3.66 -0.29 29.71
CA PHE A 496 -3.64 -0.79 28.34
C PHE A 496 -2.25 -0.73 27.68
N GLN A 497 -1.26 -0.08 28.31
CA GLN A 497 0.04 0.17 27.69
C GLN A 497 0.88 -1.10 27.52
N GLY A 498 0.88 -2.00 28.52
CA GLY A 498 1.56 -3.29 28.46
C GLY A 498 1.06 -4.19 27.31
N PRO A 499 -0.25 -4.50 27.26
CA PRO A 499 -0.84 -5.29 26.17
C PRO A 499 -0.61 -4.71 24.77
N LEU A 500 -0.68 -3.37 24.62
CA LEU A 500 -0.42 -2.71 23.34
C LEU A 500 1.03 -2.84 22.88
N LYS A 501 2.00 -2.74 23.81
CA LYS A 501 3.43 -2.94 23.50
C LYS A 501 3.75 -4.41 23.21
N ALA A 502 3.12 -5.34 23.93
CA ALA A 502 3.26 -6.76 23.67
C ALA A 502 2.76 -7.13 22.26
N LEU A 503 1.58 -6.64 21.86
CA LEU A 503 1.08 -6.82 20.49
C LEU A 503 2.01 -6.20 19.44
N ALA A 504 2.60 -5.03 19.70
CA ALA A 504 3.54 -4.40 18.76
C ALA A 504 4.83 -5.23 18.57
N ALA A 505 5.31 -5.87 19.65
CA ALA A 505 6.43 -6.80 19.58
C ALA A 505 6.06 -8.07 18.80
N LEU A 506 4.85 -8.61 19.00
CA LEU A 506 4.35 -9.77 18.24
C LEU A 506 4.14 -9.46 16.75
N ASP A 507 3.61 -8.29 16.40
CA ASP A 507 3.49 -7.84 15.00
C ASP A 507 4.87 -7.74 14.33
N SER A 508 5.90 -7.37 15.10
CA SER A 508 7.28 -7.33 14.62
C SER A 508 7.89 -8.73 14.51
N ALA A 509 7.61 -9.62 15.46
CA ALA A 509 8.02 -11.02 15.42
C ALA A 509 7.43 -11.77 14.22
N ARG A 510 6.14 -11.57 13.91
CA ARG A 510 5.47 -12.16 12.74
C ARG A 510 6.11 -11.70 11.42
N ARG A 511 6.38 -10.40 11.29
CA ARG A 511 7.08 -9.86 10.11
C ARG A 511 8.48 -10.45 9.93
N LEU A 512 9.23 -10.62 11.01
CA LEU A 512 10.55 -11.26 10.98
C LEU A 512 10.47 -12.75 10.64
N LEU A 513 9.42 -13.46 11.10
CA LEU A 513 9.17 -14.86 10.74
C LEU A 513 8.99 -15.01 9.23
N GLU A 514 8.24 -14.11 8.59
CA GLU A 514 8.02 -14.09 7.14
C GLU A 514 9.31 -13.82 6.33
N GLU A 515 10.34 -13.23 6.93
CA GLU A 515 11.64 -12.98 6.29
C GLU A 515 12.58 -14.19 6.34
N LEU A 516 12.31 -15.18 7.19
CA LEU A 516 13.14 -16.37 7.33
C LEU A 516 13.12 -17.24 6.05
N PRO A 517 14.25 -17.87 5.67
CA PRO A 517 14.34 -18.75 4.50
C PRO A 517 13.79 -20.16 4.78
N TRP A 518 12.64 -20.27 5.43
CA TRP A 518 12.00 -21.55 5.74
C TRP A 518 10.99 -21.96 4.65
N PRO A 519 10.70 -23.26 4.50
CA PRO A 519 9.59 -23.73 3.67
C PRO A 519 8.26 -23.08 4.05
N VAL A 520 7.38 -22.90 3.06
CA VAL A 520 6.04 -22.30 3.23
C VAL A 520 5.22 -23.07 4.28
N ALA A 521 5.16 -24.39 4.16
CA ALA A 521 4.43 -25.24 5.10
C ALA A 521 4.91 -25.07 6.56
N ASP A 522 6.23 -24.93 6.76
CA ASP A 522 6.82 -24.74 8.08
C ASP A 522 6.50 -23.37 8.68
N LEU A 523 6.53 -22.31 7.86
CA LEU A 523 6.18 -20.97 8.29
C LEU A 523 4.70 -20.85 8.71
N ASP A 524 3.79 -21.55 8.03
CA ASP A 524 2.37 -21.52 8.36
C ASP A 524 2.08 -22.32 9.64
N ARG A 525 2.64 -23.53 9.73
CA ARG A 525 2.53 -24.38 10.92
C ARG A 525 3.13 -23.70 12.15
N LEU A 526 4.34 -23.14 12.05
CA LEU A 526 5.04 -22.52 13.17
C LEU A 526 4.62 -21.05 13.42
N GLY A 527 3.92 -20.43 12.46
CA GLY A 527 3.31 -19.12 12.62
C GLY A 527 1.96 -19.15 13.33
N ALA A 528 1.23 -20.26 13.25
CA ALA A 528 -0.05 -20.48 13.93
C ALA A 528 -0.03 -20.16 15.45
N PRO A 529 0.93 -20.66 16.26
CA PRO A 529 0.98 -20.34 17.68
C PRO A 529 1.18 -18.84 17.97
N LEU A 530 1.95 -18.13 17.15
CA LEU A 530 2.10 -16.67 17.26
C LEU A 530 0.81 -15.94 16.93
N ALA A 531 0.06 -16.43 15.93
CA ALA A 531 -1.25 -15.88 15.58
C ALA A 531 -2.26 -16.10 16.71
N THR A 532 -2.28 -17.28 17.33
CA THR A 532 -3.13 -17.60 18.50
C THR A 532 -2.78 -16.74 19.72
N LEU A 533 -1.49 -16.58 20.01
CA LEU A 533 -1.01 -15.68 21.08
C LEU A 533 -1.45 -14.23 20.82
N ALA A 534 -1.20 -13.71 19.62
CA ALA A 534 -1.64 -12.36 19.25
C ALA A 534 -3.16 -12.21 19.34
N GLY A 535 -3.93 -13.20 18.85
CA GLY A 535 -5.38 -13.22 18.91
C GLY A 535 -5.93 -13.23 20.35
N ARG A 536 -5.28 -13.95 21.28
CA ARG A 536 -5.68 -13.98 22.69
C ARG A 536 -5.49 -12.62 23.36
N ILE A 537 -4.35 -11.97 23.12
CA ILE A 537 -4.07 -10.63 23.66
C ILE A 537 -5.00 -9.60 23.04
N ASP A 538 -5.21 -9.67 21.72
CA ASP A 538 -6.07 -8.74 20.97
C ASP A 538 -7.54 -8.87 21.40
N GLY A 539 -8.07 -10.09 21.52
CA GLY A 539 -9.44 -10.32 21.96
C GLY A 539 -9.73 -9.76 23.35
N GLY A 540 -8.85 -10.05 24.33
CA GLY A 540 -9.00 -9.51 25.69
C GLY A 540 -8.83 -7.98 25.77
N LEU A 541 -8.00 -7.40 24.91
CA LEU A 541 -7.84 -5.95 24.81
C LEU A 541 -9.06 -5.30 24.15
N GLN A 542 -9.56 -5.87 23.06
CA GLN A 542 -10.68 -5.36 22.28
C GLN A 542 -11.96 -5.32 23.12
N GLU A 543 -12.24 -6.37 23.89
CA GLU A 543 -13.42 -6.43 24.75
C GLU A 543 -13.41 -5.32 25.81
N ARG A 544 -12.27 -5.13 26.49
CA ARG A 544 -12.09 -4.07 27.49
C ARG A 544 -12.16 -2.67 26.88
N LEU A 545 -11.55 -2.46 25.71
CA LEU A 545 -11.58 -1.17 25.01
C LEU A 545 -12.99 -0.85 24.53
N ARG A 546 -13.70 -1.82 23.95
CA ARG A 546 -15.06 -1.64 23.44
C ARG A 546 -16.02 -1.23 24.55
N ALA A 547 -15.99 -1.91 25.70
CA ALA A 547 -16.81 -1.57 26.85
C ALA A 547 -16.58 -0.13 27.32
N ARG A 548 -15.31 0.29 27.47
CA ARG A 548 -14.96 1.66 27.89
C ARG A 548 -15.29 2.71 26.84
N LEU A 549 -15.12 2.41 25.56
CA LEU A 549 -15.46 3.34 24.47
C LEU A 549 -16.97 3.56 24.38
N LEU A 550 -17.78 2.51 24.54
CA LEU A 550 -19.24 2.62 24.58
C LEU A 550 -19.70 3.51 25.76
N GLU A 551 -19.18 3.25 26.96
CA GLU A 551 -19.44 4.05 28.17
C GLU A 551 -19.12 5.55 27.92
N VAL A 552 -17.99 5.84 27.28
CA VAL A 552 -17.57 7.21 26.93
C VAL A 552 -18.49 7.85 25.88
N LEU A 553 -18.88 7.10 24.84
CA LEU A 553 -19.74 7.59 23.78
C LEU A 553 -21.16 7.90 24.30
N GLU A 554 -21.67 7.08 25.21
CA GLU A 554 -22.95 7.28 25.90
C GLU A 554 -22.89 8.47 26.85
N THR A 555 -21.84 8.56 27.68
CA THR A 555 -21.63 9.68 28.62
C THR A 555 -21.50 11.03 27.90
N ALA A 556 -20.89 11.03 26.71
CA ALA A 556 -20.76 12.23 25.88
C ALA A 556 -22.05 12.60 25.13
N GLY A 557 -23.09 11.76 25.19
CA GLY A 557 -24.33 11.94 24.45
C GLY A 557 -24.16 11.85 22.94
N LEU A 558 -23.11 11.18 22.42
CA LEU A 558 -22.90 11.06 20.98
C LEU A 558 -23.85 10.04 20.34
N VAL A 559 -24.31 9.06 21.10
CA VAL A 559 -25.16 7.97 20.63
C VAL A 559 -26.63 8.31 20.92
N PRO A 560 -27.49 8.46 19.89
CA PRO A 560 -28.92 8.61 20.12
C PRO A 560 -29.56 7.30 20.60
N ALA A 561 -30.66 7.40 21.34
CA ALA A 561 -31.31 6.26 22.00
C ALA A 561 -32.09 5.33 21.05
N ASP A 562 -32.11 5.63 19.75
CA ASP A 562 -32.75 4.79 18.74
C ASP A 562 -31.94 3.51 18.47
N PRO A 563 -32.58 2.41 18.01
CA PRO A 563 -31.88 1.17 17.68
C PRO A 563 -30.74 1.37 16.65
N ALA A 564 -30.96 2.20 15.63
CA ALA A 564 -29.96 2.50 14.61
C ALA A 564 -28.79 3.35 15.17
N GLY A 565 -29.07 4.26 16.11
CA GLY A 565 -28.09 5.01 16.88
C GLY A 565 -27.19 4.10 17.71
N ARG A 566 -27.76 3.16 18.48
CA ARG A 566 -26.98 2.18 19.27
C ARG A 566 -26.07 1.32 18.39
N LEU A 567 -26.57 0.84 17.25
CA LEU A 567 -25.75 0.11 16.30
C LEU A 567 -24.59 0.98 15.78
N ALA A 568 -24.87 2.22 15.37
CA ALA A 568 -23.85 3.16 14.92
C ALA A 568 -22.80 3.47 16.01
N GLY A 569 -23.23 3.59 17.28
CA GLY A 569 -22.35 3.74 18.43
C GLY A 569 -21.40 2.54 18.62
N ARG A 570 -21.92 1.31 18.52
CA ARG A 570 -21.12 0.08 18.56
C ARG A 570 -20.08 0.02 17.44
N ARG A 571 -20.48 0.33 16.21
CA ARG A 571 -19.54 0.37 15.06
C ARG A 571 -18.45 1.43 15.22
N LEU A 572 -18.81 2.59 15.77
CA LEU A 572 -17.85 3.66 16.04
C LEU A 572 -16.86 3.22 17.12
N ALA A 573 -17.33 2.60 18.21
CA ALA A 573 -16.47 2.04 19.26
C ALA A 573 -15.51 0.98 18.70
N ASP A 574 -15.99 0.05 17.86
CA ASP A 574 -15.15 -0.97 17.22
C ASP A 574 -14.14 -0.36 16.25
N SER A 575 -14.50 0.73 15.56
CA SER A 575 -13.58 1.45 14.68
C SER A 575 -12.50 2.21 15.46
N LEU A 576 -12.87 2.84 16.59
CA LEU A 576 -11.93 3.48 17.50
C LEU A 576 -10.99 2.46 18.15
N ALA A 577 -11.49 1.30 18.59
CA ALA A 577 -10.68 0.23 19.15
C ALA A 577 -9.65 -0.29 18.12
N ARG A 578 -10.06 -0.46 16.86
CA ARG A 578 -9.15 -0.85 15.76
C ARG A 578 -8.10 0.22 15.47
N LEU A 579 -8.45 1.51 15.54
CA LEU A 579 -7.48 2.59 15.42
C LEU A 579 -6.47 2.55 16.56
N ILE A 580 -6.92 2.35 17.80
CA ILE A 580 -6.04 2.16 18.96
C ILE A 580 -5.08 0.99 18.75
N ARG A 581 -5.57 -0.14 18.22
CA ARG A 581 -4.71 -1.31 17.94
C ARG A 581 -3.63 -0.98 16.91
N ARG A 582 -3.98 -0.30 15.82
CA ARG A 582 -3.06 0.02 14.72
C ARG A 582 -2.08 1.13 15.08
N GLN A 583 -2.57 2.23 15.64
CA GLN A 583 -1.76 3.42 15.92
C GLN A 583 -1.15 3.40 17.33
N ARG A 584 -1.60 2.50 18.21
CA ARG A 584 -1.24 2.42 19.65
C ARG A 584 -1.65 3.65 20.47
N GLN A 585 -2.41 4.56 19.86
CA GLN A 585 -2.96 5.76 20.48
C GLN A 585 -4.30 6.13 19.83
N LEU A 586 -5.06 7.00 20.50
CA LEU A 586 -6.28 7.60 19.94
C LEU A 586 -6.21 9.13 20.11
N ARG A 587 -6.45 9.89 19.05
CA ARG A 587 -6.45 11.36 19.12
C ARG A 587 -7.87 11.91 18.97
N PHE A 588 -8.05 13.14 19.43
CA PHE A 588 -9.28 13.91 19.18
C PHE A 588 -9.60 14.06 17.68
N ALA A 589 -8.57 14.29 16.85
CA ALA A 589 -8.74 14.38 15.40
C ALA A 589 -9.23 13.06 14.76
N ASP A 590 -8.81 11.90 15.29
CA ASP A 590 -9.22 10.59 14.76
C ASP A 590 -10.73 10.35 14.96
N LEU A 591 -11.30 10.80 16.08
CA LEU A 591 -12.76 10.75 16.28
C LEU A 591 -13.48 11.63 15.25
N ARG A 592 -13.01 12.86 15.04
CA ARG A 592 -13.61 13.79 14.07
C ARG A 592 -13.58 13.23 12.66
N ASP A 593 -12.44 12.65 12.28
CA ASP A 593 -12.27 11.97 10.99
C ASP A 593 -13.23 10.79 10.84
N LEU A 594 -13.43 9.98 11.90
CA LEU A 594 -14.38 8.87 11.88
C LEU A 594 -15.84 9.37 11.80
N LEU A 595 -16.21 10.39 12.57
CA LEU A 595 -17.56 10.98 12.50
C LEU A 595 -17.86 11.53 11.12
N ASN A 596 -16.91 12.19 10.45
CA ASN A 596 -17.07 12.67 9.08
C ASN A 596 -17.19 11.54 8.05
N GLN A 597 -16.72 10.34 8.37
CA GLN A 597 -16.78 9.16 7.50
C GLN A 597 -17.99 8.28 7.79
N ASP A 598 -18.51 8.30 9.02
CA ASP A 598 -19.56 7.43 9.48
C ASP A 598 -20.96 8.06 9.36
N THR A 599 -22.00 7.22 9.44
CA THR A 599 -23.40 7.68 9.41
C THR A 599 -23.80 8.43 10.68
N LEU A 600 -23.07 8.24 11.79
CA LEU A 600 -23.30 8.98 13.02
C LEU A 600 -22.76 10.41 12.84
N SER A 601 -23.67 11.39 12.83
CA SER A 601 -23.33 12.81 12.73
C SER A 601 -23.51 13.49 14.08
N LEU A 602 -22.82 14.61 14.30
CA LEU A 602 -23.03 15.40 15.51
C LEU A 602 -24.42 16.03 15.47
N PRO A 603 -25.23 15.85 16.53
CA PRO A 603 -26.51 16.52 16.66
C PRO A 603 -26.31 18.04 16.82
N ASP A 604 -27.31 18.82 16.42
CA ASP A 604 -27.27 20.28 16.53
C ASP A 604 -27.12 20.71 18.01
N ALA A 605 -26.21 21.66 18.27
CA ALA A 605 -25.89 22.13 19.62
C ALA A 605 -27.02 23.00 20.20
N GLN A 606 -27.29 22.87 21.51
CA GLN A 606 -28.28 23.68 22.21
C GLN A 606 -27.62 24.93 22.84
N TRP A 607 -28.42 25.96 23.13
CA TRP A 607 -27.91 27.21 23.73
C TRP A 607 -27.26 27.00 25.11
N GLY A 608 -27.68 25.97 25.87
CA GLY A 608 -27.08 25.59 27.16
C GLY A 608 -25.66 25.04 27.05
N ASP A 609 -25.27 24.52 25.87
CA ASP A 609 -23.95 23.91 25.63
C ASP A 609 -22.84 24.96 25.42
N TRP A 610 -23.18 26.25 25.40
CA TRP A 610 -22.27 27.35 25.09
C TRP A 610 -21.07 27.47 26.06
N ARG A 611 -21.27 27.13 27.34
CA ARG A 611 -20.22 27.26 28.37
C ARG A 611 -19.19 26.12 28.35
N HIS A 612 -19.59 24.89 28.04
CA HIS A 612 -18.70 23.70 28.12
C HIS A 612 -18.24 23.16 26.76
N GLY A 613 -18.84 23.62 25.66
CA GLY A 613 -18.54 23.21 24.28
C GLY A 613 -19.53 22.19 23.73
N ASP A 614 -19.42 21.90 22.43
CA ASP A 614 -20.19 20.87 21.72
C ASP A 614 -19.93 19.46 22.29
N ARG A 615 -20.74 18.44 21.94
CA ARG A 615 -20.64 17.04 22.42
C ARG A 615 -19.25 16.42 22.25
N LEU A 616 -18.47 16.90 21.27
CA LEU A 616 -17.06 16.56 21.11
C LEU A 616 -16.18 16.97 22.31
N GLY A 617 -16.45 18.10 22.93
CA GLY A 617 -15.75 18.56 24.13
C GLY A 617 -16.02 17.66 25.33
N TYR A 618 -17.28 17.22 25.49
CA TYR A 618 -17.66 16.24 26.50
C TYR A 618 -16.99 14.88 26.27
N PHE A 619 -16.96 14.41 25.03
CA PHE A 619 -16.21 13.21 24.67
C PHE A 619 -14.73 13.34 25.02
N ASP A 620 -14.08 14.47 24.69
CA ASP A 620 -12.66 14.66 24.97
C ASP A 620 -12.34 14.55 26.46
N GLN A 621 -13.19 15.10 27.32
CA GLN A 621 -13.04 15.02 28.77
C GLN A 621 -13.34 13.62 29.33
N ALA A 622 -14.35 12.93 28.79
CA ALA A 622 -14.69 11.56 29.19
C ALA A 622 -13.61 10.56 28.74
N ALA A 623 -13.16 10.64 27.49
CA ALA A 623 -12.10 9.80 26.93
C ALA A 623 -10.75 10.01 27.64
N ALA A 624 -10.39 11.25 27.98
CA ALA A 624 -9.16 11.54 28.73
C ALA A 624 -9.14 10.92 30.14
N ARG A 625 -10.32 10.68 30.73
CA ARG A 625 -10.46 10.00 32.02
C ARG A 625 -10.50 8.48 31.86
N ALA A 626 -11.27 7.96 30.90
CA ALA A 626 -11.50 6.53 30.72
C ALA A 626 -10.33 5.78 30.06
N LEU A 627 -9.53 6.45 29.22
CA LEU A 627 -8.46 5.84 28.43
C LEU A 627 -7.08 6.46 28.73
N PRO A 628 -6.57 6.34 29.97
CA PRO A 628 -5.31 6.98 30.35
C PRO A 628 -4.13 6.38 29.58
N GLY A 629 -3.27 7.25 29.03
CA GLY A 629 -2.08 6.87 28.28
C GLY A 629 -2.32 6.54 26.80
N ILE A 630 -3.54 6.12 26.43
CA ILE A 630 -3.94 5.90 25.03
C ILE A 630 -4.51 7.17 24.42
N TYR A 631 -5.50 7.78 25.08
CA TYR A 631 -6.20 8.92 24.52
C TYR A 631 -5.36 10.19 24.66
N ARG A 632 -5.16 10.88 23.54
CA ARG A 632 -4.53 12.19 23.44
C ARG A 632 -5.65 13.23 23.33
N PRO A 633 -5.80 14.09 24.35
CA PRO A 633 -6.73 15.20 24.27
C PRO A 633 -6.38 16.11 23.09
N GLY A 634 -7.38 16.70 22.45
CA GLY A 634 -7.16 17.64 21.34
C GLY A 634 -6.26 18.81 21.75
N GLU A 635 -5.48 19.32 20.79
CA GLU A 635 -4.61 20.47 20.98
C GLU A 635 -5.43 21.73 21.30
N PHE A 636 -4.81 22.70 22.00
CA PHE A 636 -5.50 23.89 22.48
C PHE A 636 -6.15 24.70 21.33
N TYR A 637 -5.46 24.80 20.18
CA TYR A 637 -5.93 25.57 19.04
C TYR A 637 -7.12 24.88 18.33
N VAL A 638 -7.08 23.55 18.19
CA VAL A 638 -8.21 22.78 17.62
C VAL A 638 -9.44 22.88 18.53
N LYS A 639 -9.25 22.71 19.85
CA LYS A 639 -10.33 22.84 20.84
C LYS A 639 -10.92 24.24 20.88
N GLY A 640 -10.05 25.25 20.89
CA GLY A 640 -10.46 26.65 20.84
C GLY A 640 -11.29 26.92 19.60
N LEU A 641 -10.82 26.49 18.43
CA LEU A 641 -11.52 26.68 17.17
C LEU A 641 -12.86 25.91 17.12
N GLN A 642 -12.92 24.67 17.61
CA GLN A 642 -14.17 23.90 17.71
C GLN A 642 -15.17 24.62 18.62
N ARG A 643 -14.73 25.11 19.78
CA ARG A 643 -15.58 25.83 20.73
C ARG A 643 -16.10 27.15 20.16
N LEU A 644 -15.26 27.90 19.46
CA LEU A 644 -15.63 29.17 18.82
C LEU A 644 -16.57 28.97 17.62
N SER A 645 -16.37 27.90 16.84
CA SER A 645 -17.17 27.63 15.65
C SER A 645 -18.48 26.87 15.91
N ALA A 646 -18.57 26.12 17.01
CA ALA A 646 -19.76 25.39 17.41
C ALA A 646 -21.07 26.21 17.41
N PRO A 647 -21.16 27.42 18.00
CA PRO A 647 -22.40 28.19 17.97
C PRO A 647 -22.81 28.63 16.56
N LEU A 648 -21.83 28.95 15.70
CA LEU A 648 -22.06 29.40 14.33
C LEU A 648 -22.49 28.23 13.42
N PHE A 649 -21.95 27.03 13.63
CA PHE A 649 -22.16 25.88 12.74
C PHE A 649 -23.25 24.92 13.24
N GLY A 650 -23.33 24.73 14.56
CA GLY A 650 -24.23 23.78 15.21
C GLY A 650 -25.63 24.32 15.48
N THR A 651 -25.86 25.64 15.42
CA THR A 651 -27.20 26.23 15.66
C THR A 651 -27.85 26.76 14.37
N ARG A 652 -29.18 26.62 14.25
CA ARG A 652 -29.93 27.14 13.08
C ARG A 652 -29.76 28.65 12.89
N ARG A 653 -29.78 29.43 13.99
CA ARG A 653 -29.63 30.90 13.97
C ARG A 653 -28.18 31.30 13.62
N GLY A 654 -27.19 30.65 14.22
CA GLY A 654 -25.78 30.86 13.91
C GLY A 654 -25.46 30.62 12.44
N ARG A 655 -25.99 29.55 11.84
CA ARG A 655 -25.80 29.24 10.41
C ARG A 655 -26.38 30.32 9.49
N ARG A 656 -27.55 30.85 9.83
CA ARG A 656 -28.16 31.96 9.10
C ARG A 656 -27.31 33.22 9.21
N GLY A 657 -26.88 33.60 10.42
CA GLY A 657 -26.02 34.76 10.65
C GLY A 657 -24.67 34.66 9.93
N LEU A 658 -24.04 33.47 9.97
CA LEU A 658 -22.79 33.21 9.25
C LEU A 658 -22.94 33.41 7.73
N ARG A 659 -23.97 32.80 7.13
CA ARG A 659 -24.19 32.83 5.67
C ARG A 659 -24.68 34.18 5.15
N LEU A 660 -25.49 34.90 5.92
CA LEU A 660 -26.13 36.14 5.48
C LEU A 660 -25.35 37.40 5.84
N VAL A 661 -24.57 37.37 6.93
CA VAL A 661 -23.89 38.56 7.48
C VAL A 661 -22.39 38.36 7.51
N LEU A 662 -21.89 37.40 8.29
CA LEU A 662 -20.45 37.31 8.58
C LEU A 662 -19.60 37.03 7.33
N LEU A 663 -19.99 36.03 6.51
CA LEU A 663 -19.25 35.67 5.30
C LEU A 663 -19.27 36.80 4.25
N PRO A 664 -20.42 37.41 3.89
CA PRO A 664 -20.44 38.53 2.95
C PRO A 664 -19.68 39.76 3.44
N VAL A 665 -19.77 40.12 4.72
CA VAL A 665 -19.03 41.27 5.31
C VAL A 665 -17.53 41.03 5.24
N LEU A 666 -17.07 39.83 5.63
CA LEU A 666 -15.66 39.50 5.60
C LEU A 666 -15.12 39.44 4.15
N ALA A 667 -15.90 38.91 3.21
CA ALA A 667 -15.53 38.88 1.80
C ALA A 667 -15.47 40.28 1.18
N ALA A 668 -16.44 41.15 1.49
CA ALA A 668 -16.47 42.54 1.03
C ALA A 668 -15.27 43.33 1.58
N TRP A 669 -15.02 43.24 2.89
CA TRP A 669 -13.88 43.89 3.52
C TRP A 669 -12.55 43.43 2.90
N ALA A 670 -12.36 42.13 2.73
CA ALA A 670 -11.13 41.58 2.14
C ALA A 670 -10.94 42.05 0.69
N ALA A 671 -12.00 42.04 -0.13
CA ALA A 671 -11.93 42.53 -1.50
C ALA A 671 -11.55 44.01 -1.56
N LEU A 672 -12.20 44.85 -0.74
CA LEU A 672 -11.95 46.29 -0.68
C LEU A 672 -10.56 46.63 -0.15
N ALA A 673 -10.10 45.92 0.87
CA ALA A 673 -8.74 46.06 1.40
C ALA A 673 -7.69 45.70 0.35
N VAL A 674 -7.87 44.61 -0.39
CA VAL A 674 -6.96 44.24 -1.49
C VAL A 674 -6.97 45.29 -2.60
N THR A 675 -8.13 45.82 -2.98
CA THR A 675 -8.18 46.89 -3.99
C THR A 675 -7.51 48.18 -3.54
N ALA A 676 -7.66 48.58 -2.27
CA ALA A 676 -6.96 49.74 -1.72
C ALA A 676 -5.44 49.57 -1.81
N LEU A 677 -4.94 48.40 -1.41
CA LEU A 677 -3.52 48.06 -1.47
C LEU A 677 -2.96 47.96 -2.90
N LEU A 678 -3.73 47.43 -3.85
CA LEU A 678 -3.33 47.40 -5.26
C LEU A 678 -3.30 48.80 -5.87
N TRP A 679 -4.18 49.69 -5.41
CA TRP A 679 -4.18 51.09 -5.82
C TRP A 679 -2.93 51.80 -5.30
N ASP A 680 -2.54 51.57 -4.04
CA ASP A 680 -1.32 52.12 -3.44
C ASP A 680 -0.03 51.76 -4.19
N LEU A 681 -0.01 50.66 -4.95
CA LEU A 681 1.13 50.29 -5.81
C LEU A 681 1.27 51.18 -7.05
N TRP A 682 0.19 51.81 -7.49
CA TRP A 682 0.15 52.69 -8.66
C TRP A 682 0.12 54.17 -8.25
N ASP A 683 -0.67 54.51 -7.24
CA ASP A 683 -0.89 55.88 -6.76
C ASP A 683 -1.26 55.87 -5.27
N SER A 684 -0.62 56.72 -4.46
CA SER A 684 -0.88 56.82 -3.01
C SER A 684 -2.18 57.55 -2.67
N SER A 685 -2.87 58.15 -3.66
CA SER A 685 -4.11 58.88 -3.48
C SER A 685 -5.32 58.02 -3.85
N HIS A 686 -5.88 57.28 -2.89
CA HIS A 686 -7.11 56.49 -3.09
C HIS A 686 -8.24 56.91 -2.14
N PRO A 687 -9.52 56.86 -2.57
CA PRO A 687 -10.66 57.06 -1.68
C PRO A 687 -10.69 55.99 -0.57
N PRO A 688 -11.30 56.24 0.60
CA PRO A 688 -11.33 55.29 1.72
C PRO A 688 -12.23 54.08 1.42
N LEU A 689 -11.75 53.18 0.55
CA LEU A 689 -12.47 51.99 0.08
C LEU A 689 -12.83 51.04 1.23
N THR A 690 -12.10 51.09 2.34
CA THR A 690 -12.33 50.28 3.54
C THR A 690 -13.31 50.92 4.54
N ALA A 691 -13.95 52.04 4.19
CA ALA A 691 -14.97 52.66 5.04
C ALA A 691 -16.12 51.67 5.34
N PRO A 692 -16.63 51.60 6.60
CA PRO A 692 -17.58 50.58 7.01
C PRO A 692 -18.83 50.50 6.14
N TRP A 693 -19.34 51.64 5.65
CA TRP A 693 -20.54 51.68 4.81
C TRP A 693 -20.31 51.09 3.41
N VAL A 694 -19.12 51.27 2.81
CA VAL A 694 -18.76 50.67 1.51
C VAL A 694 -18.69 49.15 1.66
N VAL A 695 -18.07 48.70 2.74
CA VAL A 695 -17.99 47.28 3.11
C VAL A 695 -19.37 46.68 3.30
N LEU A 696 -20.25 47.34 4.06
CA LEU A 696 -21.61 46.85 4.31
C LEU A 696 -22.48 46.84 3.04
N LEU A 697 -22.35 47.84 2.17
CA LEU A 697 -23.08 47.90 0.89
C LEU A 697 -22.63 46.77 -0.03
N LEU A 698 -21.32 46.58 -0.22
CA LEU A 698 -20.79 45.47 -1.00
C LEU A 698 -21.18 44.12 -0.38
N ALA A 699 -21.16 44.01 0.95
CA ALA A 699 -21.58 42.81 1.67
C ALA A 699 -23.06 42.49 1.45
N ALA A 700 -23.93 43.51 1.44
CA ALA A 700 -25.35 43.33 1.14
C ALA A 700 -25.56 42.82 -0.29
N VAL A 701 -24.83 43.37 -1.27
CA VAL A 701 -24.85 42.90 -2.67
C VAL A 701 -24.35 41.45 -2.79
N LEU A 702 -23.24 41.12 -2.11
CA LEU A 702 -22.70 39.75 -2.08
C LEU A 702 -23.68 38.78 -1.40
N SER A 703 -24.31 39.18 -0.30
CA SER A 703 -25.30 38.38 0.42
C SER A 703 -26.54 38.12 -0.42
N ALA A 704 -27.09 39.16 -1.05
CA ALA A 704 -28.26 39.07 -1.94
C ALA A 704 -27.95 38.19 -3.15
N SER A 705 -26.79 38.37 -3.79
CA SER A 705 -26.38 37.58 -4.96
C SER A 705 -26.15 36.10 -4.65
N ALA A 706 -25.56 35.76 -3.51
CA ALA A 706 -25.28 34.39 -3.13
C ALA A 706 -26.50 33.64 -2.57
N ASN A 707 -27.29 34.27 -1.70
CA ASN A 707 -28.32 33.60 -0.92
C ASN A 707 -29.73 33.63 -1.56
N THR A 708 -30.04 34.58 -2.44
CA THR A 708 -31.36 34.67 -3.11
C THR A 708 -31.36 34.11 -4.54
N ASP A 709 -32.49 33.56 -5.00
CA ASP A 709 -32.62 33.06 -6.37
C ASP A 709 -32.56 34.16 -7.43
N ALA A 710 -33.15 35.32 -7.14
CA ALA A 710 -33.09 36.49 -8.01
C ALA A 710 -31.64 36.96 -8.19
N GLY A 711 -30.91 37.11 -7.09
CA GLY A 711 -29.50 37.47 -7.09
C GLY A 711 -28.62 36.47 -7.85
N ARG A 712 -28.80 35.17 -7.62
CA ARG A 712 -28.06 34.11 -8.36
C ARG A 712 -28.35 34.12 -9.86
N ARG A 713 -29.58 34.47 -10.28
CA ARG A 713 -29.92 34.61 -11.71
C ARG A 713 -29.23 35.83 -12.31
N TRP A 714 -29.28 36.97 -11.64
CA TRP A 714 -28.59 38.20 -12.08
C TRP A 714 -27.07 38.03 -12.16
N ALA A 715 -26.44 37.49 -11.12
CA ALA A 715 -25.00 37.22 -11.10
C ALA A 715 -24.58 36.24 -12.21
N ARG A 716 -25.35 35.17 -12.46
CA ARG A 716 -25.08 34.24 -13.57
C ARG A 716 -25.24 34.91 -14.94
N ARG A 717 -26.20 35.82 -15.11
CA ARG A 717 -26.37 36.59 -16.36
C ARG A 717 -25.18 37.53 -16.58
N LEU A 718 -24.77 38.27 -15.55
CA LEU A 718 -23.59 39.13 -15.60
C LEU A 718 -22.31 38.34 -15.92
N TRP A 719 -22.08 37.22 -15.21
CA TRP A 719 -20.93 36.35 -15.48
C TRP A 719 -20.95 35.75 -16.88
N ARG A 720 -22.11 35.26 -17.35
CA ARG A 720 -22.25 34.77 -18.73
C ARG A 720 -22.03 35.86 -19.76
N GLY A 721 -22.52 37.07 -19.50
CA GLY A 721 -22.28 38.24 -20.35
C GLY A 721 -20.81 38.58 -20.43
N ALA A 722 -20.13 38.68 -19.28
CA ALA A 722 -18.69 38.92 -19.21
C ALA A 722 -17.87 37.79 -19.85
N ALA A 723 -18.18 36.53 -19.56
CA ALA A 723 -17.50 35.37 -20.15
C ALA A 723 -17.77 35.24 -21.66
N TRP A 724 -18.97 35.58 -22.11
CA TRP A 724 -19.30 35.66 -23.53
C TRP A 724 -18.51 36.78 -24.20
N LEU A 725 -18.45 37.96 -23.59
CA LEU A 725 -17.70 39.10 -24.10
C LEU A 725 -16.19 38.79 -24.18
N THR A 726 -15.60 38.19 -23.15
CA THR A 726 -14.18 37.78 -23.19
C THR A 726 -13.92 36.68 -24.19
N ARG A 727 -14.81 35.67 -24.28
CA ARG A 727 -14.71 34.61 -25.29
C ARG A 727 -14.91 35.16 -26.72
N LEU A 728 -15.78 36.15 -26.88
CA LEU A 728 -15.99 36.87 -28.13
C LEU A 728 -14.72 37.63 -28.51
N LEU A 729 -14.18 38.46 -27.62
CA LEU A 729 -13.01 39.29 -27.91
C LEU A 729 -11.73 38.46 -28.12
N LEU A 730 -11.46 37.48 -27.26
CA LEU A 730 -10.14 36.80 -27.21
C LEU A 730 -10.10 35.45 -27.94
N LEU A 731 -11.17 34.63 -27.87
CA LEU A 731 -11.11 33.22 -28.27
C LEU A 731 -11.85 32.89 -29.57
N THR A 732 -12.93 33.60 -29.88
CA THR A 732 -13.79 33.30 -31.04
C THR A 732 -13.78 34.41 -32.06
N GLY A 733 -13.76 35.67 -31.65
CA GLY A 733 -13.67 36.83 -32.52
C GLY A 733 -12.35 36.87 -33.27
N LEU A 734 -11.21 36.69 -32.59
CA LEU A 734 -9.89 36.71 -33.24
C LEU A 734 -9.74 35.63 -34.33
N PRO A 735 -10.02 34.33 -34.10
CA PRO A 735 -9.94 33.34 -35.17
C PRO A 735 -11.04 33.47 -36.23
N ARG A 736 -12.24 33.99 -35.90
CA ARG A 736 -13.27 34.31 -36.92
C ARG A 736 -12.86 35.49 -37.79
N LEU A 737 -12.23 36.51 -37.21
CA LEU A 737 -11.64 37.65 -37.91
C LEU A 737 -10.51 37.19 -38.83
N LEU A 738 -9.60 36.34 -38.32
CA LEU A 738 -8.51 35.73 -39.11
C LEU A 738 -9.03 34.82 -40.25
N ARG A 739 -10.22 34.24 -40.09
CA ARG A 739 -10.90 33.44 -41.13
C ARG A 739 -11.86 34.27 -41.99
N SER A 740 -12.06 35.56 -41.75
CA SER A 740 -12.95 36.38 -42.57
C SER A 740 -12.40 36.51 -43.99
N ALA A 741 -13.27 36.60 -45.00
CA ALA A 741 -12.88 36.67 -46.42
C ALA A 741 -11.78 37.71 -46.73
N PRO A 742 -11.83 38.97 -46.23
CA PRO A 742 -10.79 39.95 -46.52
C PRO A 742 -9.45 39.63 -45.86
N VAL A 743 -9.46 39.10 -44.63
CA VAL A 743 -8.23 38.73 -43.92
C VAL A 743 -7.63 37.45 -44.51
N ARG A 744 -8.45 36.47 -44.88
CA ARG A 744 -8.00 35.25 -45.55
C ARG A 744 -7.40 35.56 -46.92
N TRP A 745 -8.05 36.43 -47.70
CA TRP A 745 -7.53 36.94 -48.97
C TRP A 745 -6.16 37.61 -48.81
N LEU A 746 -5.95 38.36 -47.72
CA LEU A 746 -4.65 38.95 -47.40
C LEU A 746 -3.62 37.89 -46.97
N LEU A 747 -3.99 36.96 -46.10
CA LEU A 747 -3.15 35.87 -45.59
C LEU A 747 -2.74 34.85 -46.68
N GLU A 748 -3.53 34.74 -47.76
CA GLU A 748 -3.27 33.83 -48.88
C GLU A 748 -2.28 34.40 -49.91
N ARG A 749 -1.99 35.70 -49.89
CA ARG A 749 -0.98 36.30 -50.78
C ARG A 749 0.39 35.65 -50.54
N ARG A 750 1.09 35.28 -51.64
CA ARG A 750 2.44 34.67 -51.59
C ARG A 750 3.40 35.45 -50.69
N LEU A 751 3.40 36.78 -50.77
CA LEU A 751 4.24 37.64 -49.93
C LEU A 751 3.89 37.52 -48.44
N VAL A 752 2.61 37.59 -48.08
CA VAL A 752 2.16 37.52 -46.68
C VAL A 752 2.41 36.13 -46.10
N ARG A 753 2.17 35.07 -46.89
CA ARG A 753 2.46 33.68 -46.49
C ARG A 753 3.96 33.41 -46.35
N ALA A 754 4.79 33.99 -47.22
CA ALA A 754 6.25 33.91 -47.11
C ALA A 754 6.77 34.68 -45.89
N LEU A 755 6.17 35.83 -45.54
CA LEU A 755 6.56 36.63 -44.38
C LEU A 755 6.12 35.96 -43.06
N LEU A 756 4.89 35.44 -43.01
CA LEU A 756 4.37 34.68 -41.87
C LEU A 756 5.12 33.35 -41.68
N GLY A 757 5.35 32.63 -42.78
CA GLY A 757 6.06 31.35 -42.78
C GLY A 757 7.57 31.50 -42.56
N GLY A 758 8.19 32.56 -43.05
CA GLY A 758 9.63 32.79 -42.99
C GLY A 758 10.10 33.53 -41.76
N ILE A 759 9.30 34.46 -41.20
CA ILE A 759 9.70 35.31 -40.07
C ILE A 759 8.87 35.03 -38.82
N LEU A 760 7.55 35.06 -38.93
CA LEU A 760 6.67 35.00 -37.75
C LEU A 760 6.68 33.61 -37.08
N ALA A 761 6.59 32.54 -37.87
CA ALA A 761 6.58 31.18 -37.34
C ALA A 761 7.89 30.82 -36.58
N PRO A 762 9.10 31.07 -37.10
CA PRO A 762 10.33 30.89 -36.33
C PRO A 762 10.38 31.74 -35.06
N VAL A 763 10.05 33.03 -35.12
CA VAL A 763 10.01 33.89 -33.93
C VAL A 763 9.08 33.31 -32.86
N THR A 764 7.86 32.90 -33.22
CA THR A 764 6.91 32.34 -32.23
C THR A 764 7.39 31.03 -31.61
N ILE A 765 8.00 30.14 -32.39
CA ILE A 765 8.53 28.85 -31.92
C ILE A 765 9.72 29.06 -30.97
N GLY A 766 10.64 29.98 -31.30
CA GLY A 766 11.80 30.28 -30.45
C GLY A 766 11.50 31.21 -29.28
N LEU A 767 10.45 32.03 -29.33
CA LEU A 767 10.05 32.91 -28.22
C LEU A 767 9.44 32.09 -27.07
N LEU A 768 8.70 31.02 -27.37
CA LEU A 768 8.05 30.18 -26.38
C LEU A 768 9.02 29.64 -25.29
N PRO A 769 10.20 29.07 -25.61
CA PRO A 769 11.18 28.65 -24.60
C PRO A 769 11.96 29.81 -23.95
N LEU A 770 12.04 30.98 -24.60
CA LEU A 770 12.75 32.15 -24.07
C LEU A 770 11.87 33.01 -23.14
N LEU A 771 10.55 32.85 -23.20
CA LEU A 771 9.57 33.62 -22.44
C LEU A 771 9.78 33.56 -20.90
N PRO A 772 10.09 32.42 -20.27
CA PRO A 772 10.37 32.35 -18.83
C PRO A 772 11.62 33.15 -18.43
N LEU A 773 12.66 33.10 -19.27
CA LEU A 773 13.91 33.84 -19.08
C LEU A 773 13.69 35.35 -19.26
N ALA A 774 12.90 35.75 -20.26
CA ALA A 774 12.54 37.14 -20.49
C ALA A 774 11.71 37.72 -19.34
N VAL A 775 10.75 36.94 -18.80
CA VAL A 775 9.93 37.33 -17.64
C VAL A 775 10.77 37.42 -16.36
N LEU A 776 11.65 36.44 -16.11
CA LEU A 776 12.55 36.46 -14.96
C LEU A 776 13.50 37.66 -15.02
N TRP A 777 14.08 37.94 -16.20
CA TRP A 777 14.94 39.09 -16.41
C TRP A 777 14.22 40.42 -16.13
N PHE A 778 12.98 40.56 -16.62
CA PHE A 778 12.15 41.74 -16.38
C PHE A 778 11.82 41.95 -14.89
N LEU A 779 11.55 40.88 -14.15
CA LEU A 779 11.27 40.94 -12.71
C LEU A 779 12.51 41.27 -11.87
N VAL A 780 13.69 40.83 -12.29
CA VAL A 780 14.97 41.07 -11.57
C VAL A 780 15.55 42.44 -11.87
N THR A 781 15.25 43.03 -13.03
CA THR A 781 15.76 44.35 -13.44
C THR A 781 14.63 45.35 -13.76
N PRO A 782 13.79 45.70 -12.77
CA PRO A 782 12.74 46.70 -12.97
C PRO A 782 13.38 48.07 -13.22
N GLY A 783 13.40 48.51 -14.49
CA GLY A 783 13.84 49.85 -14.89
C GLY A 783 14.81 49.95 -16.09
N THR A 784 15.38 48.84 -16.58
CA THR A 784 16.39 48.87 -17.66
C THR A 784 15.86 48.50 -19.06
N SER A 785 14.54 48.45 -19.25
CA SER A 785 13.90 47.91 -20.46
C SER A 785 13.88 48.88 -21.66
N GLY A 786 15.05 49.18 -22.23
CA GLY A 786 15.14 49.90 -23.51
C GLY A 786 14.77 49.02 -24.73
N PRO A 787 14.35 49.62 -25.87
CA PRO A 787 13.90 48.89 -27.07
C PRO A 787 14.95 47.93 -27.66
N ALA A 788 16.25 48.21 -27.47
CA ALA A 788 17.35 47.36 -27.92
C ALA A 788 17.38 45.96 -27.26
N HIS A 789 16.80 45.79 -26.08
CA HIS A 789 16.76 44.50 -25.39
C HIS A 789 15.69 43.59 -25.99
N TRP A 790 14.53 44.16 -26.33
CA TRP A 790 13.45 43.42 -26.99
C TRP A 790 13.85 42.97 -28.40
N THR A 791 14.63 43.78 -29.13
CA THR A 791 15.17 43.37 -30.43
C THR A 791 16.16 42.21 -30.30
N ALA A 792 17.01 42.21 -29.26
CA ALA A 792 17.91 41.08 -28.98
C ALA A 792 17.15 39.78 -28.63
N VAL A 793 16.10 39.87 -27.80
CA VAL A 793 15.24 38.73 -27.47
C VAL A 793 14.52 38.19 -28.71
N LEU A 794 14.00 39.08 -29.56
CA LEU A 794 13.32 38.69 -30.81
C LEU A 794 14.29 38.09 -31.84
N ALA A 795 15.51 38.61 -31.94
CA ALA A 795 16.55 38.07 -32.83
C ALA A 795 17.02 36.68 -32.35
N LEU A 796 17.20 36.50 -31.05
CA LEU A 796 17.52 35.21 -30.45
C LEU A 796 16.37 34.21 -30.63
N ALA A 797 15.12 34.66 -30.45
CA ALA A 797 13.93 33.85 -30.71
C ALA A 797 13.84 33.43 -32.18
N TYR A 798 14.13 34.32 -33.12
CA TYR A 798 14.19 33.99 -34.55
C TYR A 798 15.25 32.92 -34.84
N ALA A 799 16.49 33.11 -34.37
CA ALA A 799 17.60 32.18 -34.60
C ALA A 799 17.38 30.81 -33.95
N LEU A 800 16.80 30.77 -32.76
CA LEU A 800 16.46 29.51 -32.09
C LEU A 800 15.30 28.81 -32.80
N GLY A 801 14.30 29.56 -33.22
CA GLY A 801 13.13 29.05 -33.94
C GLY A 801 13.44 28.47 -35.32
N THR A 802 14.34 29.10 -36.08
CA THR A 802 14.80 28.57 -37.38
C THR A 802 15.58 27.27 -37.19
N ARG A 803 16.49 27.20 -36.22
CA ARG A 803 17.19 25.95 -35.88
C ARG A 803 16.25 24.82 -35.46
N LEU A 804 15.28 25.11 -34.60
CA LEU A 804 14.30 24.11 -34.15
C LEU A 804 13.41 23.63 -35.30
N ARG A 805 13.08 24.50 -36.25
CA ARG A 805 12.18 24.18 -37.36
C ARG A 805 12.87 23.46 -38.53
N ASP A 806 14.08 23.86 -38.89
CA ASP A 806 14.71 23.42 -40.15
C ASP A 806 15.65 22.22 -39.97
N THR A 807 16.05 21.90 -38.74
CA THR A 807 16.87 20.71 -38.46
C THR A 807 16.01 19.45 -38.19
N PRO A 808 16.46 18.26 -38.63
CA PRO A 808 15.76 16.99 -38.33
C PRO A 808 15.64 16.71 -36.83
N ALA A 809 16.66 17.09 -36.04
CA ALA A 809 16.66 16.93 -34.58
C ALA A 809 15.69 17.91 -33.89
N GLY A 810 15.61 19.16 -34.34
CA GLY A 810 14.68 20.16 -33.81
C GLY A 810 13.22 19.80 -34.07
N ARG A 811 12.90 19.30 -35.27
CA ARG A 811 11.54 18.79 -35.58
C ARG A 811 11.15 17.64 -34.66
N ARG A 812 12.07 16.69 -34.42
CA ARG A 812 11.85 15.60 -33.46
C ARG A 812 11.55 16.13 -32.05
N GLN A 813 12.28 17.13 -31.58
CA GLN A 813 12.04 17.75 -30.27
C GLN A 813 10.69 18.49 -30.20
N LEU A 814 10.29 19.19 -31.26
CA LEU A 814 8.98 19.88 -31.32
C LEU A 814 7.82 18.87 -31.33
N ASP A 815 7.97 17.77 -32.07
CA ASP A 815 6.99 16.68 -32.08
C ASP A 815 6.92 15.96 -30.74
N ASP A 816 8.07 15.75 -30.09
CA ASP A 816 8.15 15.20 -28.73
C ASP A 816 7.48 16.14 -27.71
N LEU A 817 7.71 17.46 -27.80
CA LEU A 817 7.06 18.46 -26.95
C LEU A 817 5.55 18.57 -27.22
N ALA A 818 5.12 18.50 -28.48
CA ALA A 818 3.70 18.50 -28.83
C ALA A 818 3.00 17.22 -28.34
N THR A 819 3.69 16.09 -28.39
CA THR A 819 3.22 14.81 -27.87
C THR A 819 3.19 14.82 -26.34
N ALA A 820 4.24 15.33 -25.68
CA ALA A 820 4.31 15.53 -24.24
C ALA A 820 3.25 16.53 -23.75
N GLY A 821 2.97 17.59 -24.51
CA GLY A 821 1.91 18.56 -24.23
C GLY A 821 0.52 17.93 -24.35
N ARG A 822 0.28 17.07 -25.36
CA ARG A 822 -0.94 16.26 -25.45
C ARG A 822 -1.07 15.29 -24.28
N GLN A 823 0.01 14.63 -23.89
CA GLN A 823 0.05 13.75 -22.72
C GLN A 823 -0.22 14.52 -21.42
N PHE A 824 0.38 15.71 -21.26
CA PHE A 824 0.16 16.59 -20.10
C PHE A 824 -1.29 17.09 -20.02
N ARG A 825 -1.89 17.46 -21.16
CA ARG A 825 -3.33 17.79 -21.22
C ARG A 825 -4.21 16.60 -20.89
N GLU A 826 -3.82 15.40 -21.32
CA GLU A 826 -4.53 14.17 -20.99
C GLU A 826 -4.40 13.82 -19.49
N LEU A 827 -3.25 14.08 -18.89
CA LEU A 827 -3.03 13.98 -17.44
C LEU A 827 -3.85 15.03 -16.66
N LEU A 828 -4.08 16.20 -17.24
CA LEU A 828 -4.92 17.27 -16.69
C LEU A 828 -6.43 17.04 -16.88
N ARG A 829 -6.88 16.00 -17.62
CA ARG A 829 -8.31 15.67 -17.67
C ARG A 829 -8.82 15.38 -16.25
N GLN A 830 -10.02 15.89 -15.95
CA GLN A 830 -10.59 15.95 -14.61
C GLN A 830 -10.58 14.62 -13.85
N GLU A 831 -10.72 13.49 -14.55
CA GLU A 831 -10.68 12.16 -13.94
C GLU A 831 -9.30 11.79 -13.36
N ARG A 832 -8.20 12.22 -14.00
CA ARG A 832 -6.83 11.92 -13.56
C ARG A 832 -6.27 12.92 -12.56
N LEU A 833 -6.81 14.15 -12.53
CA LEU A 833 -6.41 15.16 -11.55
C LEU A 833 -6.76 14.71 -10.11
N ALA A 834 -7.93 14.10 -9.91
CA ALA A 834 -8.33 13.55 -8.62
C ALA A 834 -7.34 12.46 -8.14
N ASP A 835 -6.86 11.65 -9.08
CA ASP A 835 -5.87 10.59 -8.84
C ASP A 835 -4.46 11.12 -8.53
N LEU A 836 -4.12 12.35 -8.93
CA LEU A 836 -2.87 13.05 -8.57
C LEU A 836 -2.96 13.77 -7.21
N ILE A 837 -4.13 14.22 -6.81
CA ILE A 837 -4.36 14.88 -5.51
C ILE A 837 -4.26 13.87 -4.35
N ALA A 838 -4.80 12.67 -4.54
CA ALA A 838 -4.79 11.62 -3.53
C ALA A 838 -3.40 11.26 -2.95
N PRO A 839 -2.33 11.02 -3.76
CA PRO A 839 -1.00 10.70 -3.25
C PRO A 839 -0.37 11.84 -2.49
N VAL A 840 -0.53 13.06 -2.99
CA VAL A 840 -0.01 14.25 -2.33
C VAL A 840 -0.63 14.34 -0.93
N MET A 841 -1.95 14.19 -0.84
CA MET A 841 -2.63 14.18 0.45
C MET A 841 -2.18 13.01 1.35
N GLU A 842 -1.97 11.81 0.80
CA GLU A 842 -1.49 10.66 1.58
C GLU A 842 -0.03 10.84 2.03
N PHE A 843 0.82 11.48 1.23
CA PHE A 843 2.19 11.83 1.60
C PHE A 843 2.21 12.74 2.83
N PHE A 844 1.45 13.85 2.81
CA PHE A 844 1.36 14.75 3.97
C PHE A 844 0.74 14.07 5.18
N LYS A 845 -0.33 13.29 4.99
CA LYS A 845 -0.93 12.49 6.09
C LYS A 845 0.05 11.50 6.68
N ARG A 846 0.83 10.81 5.85
CA ARG A 846 1.86 9.87 6.31
C ARG A 846 2.96 10.60 7.06
N GLY A 847 3.41 11.76 6.57
CA GLY A 847 4.37 12.63 7.24
C GLY A 847 3.90 13.01 8.65
N LEU A 848 2.70 13.55 8.77
CA LEU A 848 2.09 13.90 10.07
C LEU A 848 1.91 12.70 10.99
N ARG A 849 1.42 11.56 10.47
CA ARG A 849 1.29 10.31 11.24
C ARG A 849 2.64 9.83 11.76
N THR A 850 3.70 9.95 10.96
CA THR A 850 5.04 9.51 11.35
C THR A 850 5.61 10.42 12.43
N LEU A 851 5.45 11.73 12.27
CA LEU A 851 5.83 12.71 13.28
C LEU A 851 5.09 12.46 14.60
N ASP A 852 3.76 12.27 14.56
CA ASP A 852 2.96 11.98 15.74
C ASP A 852 3.32 10.64 16.40
N GLN A 853 3.63 9.62 15.61
CA GLN A 853 4.13 8.34 16.12
C GLN A 853 5.48 8.51 16.81
N GLY A 854 6.40 9.28 16.22
CA GLY A 854 7.70 9.60 16.83
C GLY A 854 7.54 10.34 18.16
N LEU A 855 6.68 11.37 18.19
CA LEU A 855 6.36 12.12 19.41
C LEU A 855 5.75 11.22 20.49
N HIS A 856 4.82 10.34 20.10
CA HIS A 856 4.22 9.37 21.01
C HIS A 856 5.23 8.34 21.53
N GLN A 857 6.14 7.85 20.70
CA GLN A 857 7.20 6.92 21.11
C GLN A 857 8.09 7.53 22.19
N ILE A 858 8.51 8.79 22.04
CA ILE A 858 9.30 9.48 23.06
C ILE A 858 8.50 9.62 24.35
N ARG A 859 7.23 10.04 24.27
CA ARG A 859 6.34 10.15 25.43
C ARG A 859 6.15 8.83 26.18
N THR A 860 6.01 7.71 25.46
CA THR A 860 5.87 6.39 26.09
C THR A 860 7.16 5.87 26.72
N ARG A 861 8.34 6.33 26.27
CA ARG A 861 9.63 6.08 26.94
C ARG A 861 9.79 6.88 28.22
N LEU A 862 9.22 8.09 28.26
CA LEU A 862 9.17 8.93 29.46
C LEU A 862 8.17 8.44 30.51
N SER A 863 7.36 7.41 30.21
CA SER A 863 6.43 6.84 31.20
C SER A 863 7.19 5.97 32.21
N PRO A 864 7.10 6.26 33.53
CA PRO A 864 7.71 5.42 34.56
C PRO A 864 7.11 4.01 34.61
N ARG A 865 7.95 3.02 34.96
CA ARG A 865 7.53 1.63 35.20
C ARG A 865 7.54 1.32 36.69
N LEU A 866 6.63 0.44 37.12
CA LEU A 866 6.64 -0.07 38.50
C LEU A 866 7.92 -0.88 38.73
N GLY A 867 8.70 -0.51 39.76
CA GLY A 867 10.01 -1.13 40.06
C GLY A 867 11.24 -0.47 39.41
N GLU A 868 11.07 0.67 38.71
CA GLU A 868 12.22 1.45 38.22
C GLU A 868 13.02 2.11 39.36
N VAL A 869 14.32 2.33 39.10
CA VAL A 869 15.21 3.01 40.04
C VAL A 869 14.68 4.44 40.32
N PRO A 870 14.67 4.91 41.58
CA PRO A 870 14.11 6.21 41.94
C PRO A 870 14.65 7.39 41.13
N GLY A 871 15.96 7.41 40.85
CA GLY A 871 16.60 8.48 40.06
C GLY A 871 16.07 8.56 38.62
N VAL A 872 15.84 7.41 37.97
CA VAL A 872 15.26 7.35 36.62
C VAL A 872 13.81 7.83 36.64
N THR A 873 13.06 7.50 37.69
CA THR A 873 11.68 7.94 37.87
C THR A 873 11.61 9.47 38.03
N LEU A 874 12.51 10.07 38.81
CA LEU A 874 12.60 11.52 38.99
C LEU A 874 12.94 12.24 37.68
N LEU A 875 13.95 11.77 36.96
CA LEU A 875 14.34 12.33 35.66
C LEU A 875 13.17 12.30 34.66
N LYS A 876 12.49 11.15 34.56
CA LYS A 876 11.30 11.00 33.70
C LYS A 876 10.17 11.93 34.12
N ALA A 877 9.96 12.12 35.42
CA ALA A 877 8.92 13.00 35.95
C ALA A 877 9.15 14.48 35.59
N LEU A 878 10.40 14.95 35.57
CA LEU A 878 10.77 16.31 35.16
C LEU A 878 10.78 16.49 33.65
N ALA A 879 11.24 15.48 32.90
CA ALA A 879 11.28 15.54 31.43
C ALA A 879 9.88 15.48 30.80
N ALA A 880 8.92 14.77 31.40
CA ALA A 880 7.57 14.61 30.85
C ALA A 880 6.80 15.93 30.60
N PRO A 881 6.70 16.90 31.54
CA PRO A 881 6.02 18.18 31.30
C PRO A 881 6.74 19.05 30.28
N LEU A 882 8.08 19.10 30.31
CA LEU A 882 8.89 19.83 29.33
C LEU A 882 8.66 19.27 27.92
N TRP A 883 8.71 17.95 27.78
CA TRP A 883 8.40 17.28 26.52
C TRP A 883 6.99 17.57 26.04
N THR A 884 5.99 17.60 26.93
CA THR A 884 4.60 17.90 26.57
C THR A 884 4.46 19.33 26.02
N ALA A 885 5.16 20.31 26.60
CA ALA A 885 5.17 21.68 26.10
C ALA A 885 5.85 21.77 24.73
N TRP A 886 7.00 21.11 24.57
CA TRP A 886 7.72 21.04 23.29
C TRP A 886 6.89 20.36 22.19
N GLU A 887 6.23 19.25 22.53
CA GLU A 887 5.35 18.51 21.65
C GLU A 887 4.19 19.38 21.15
N ALA A 888 3.57 20.18 22.02
CA ALA A 888 2.51 21.11 21.64
C ALA A 888 3.01 22.24 20.72
N ALA A 889 4.20 22.79 20.98
CA ALA A 889 4.81 23.81 20.14
C ALA A 889 5.14 23.25 18.74
N LEU A 890 5.80 22.10 18.67
CA LEU A 890 6.14 21.46 17.41
C LEU A 890 4.88 21.14 16.59
N GLN A 891 3.85 20.58 17.22
CA GLN A 891 2.60 20.30 16.53
C GLN A 891 1.91 21.57 16.03
N PHE A 892 1.94 22.66 16.79
CA PHE A 892 1.40 23.95 16.33
C PHE A 892 2.12 24.43 15.07
N TYR A 893 3.46 24.50 15.07
CA TYR A 893 4.21 24.93 13.89
C TYR A 893 4.00 24.01 12.70
N VAL A 894 4.07 22.69 12.90
CA VAL A 894 3.96 21.73 11.81
C VAL A 894 2.55 21.70 11.24
N VAL A 895 1.50 21.58 12.06
CA VAL A 895 0.10 21.39 11.59
C VAL A 895 -0.55 22.70 11.16
N VAL A 896 -0.30 23.80 11.88
CA VAL A 896 -1.00 25.07 11.64
C VAL A 896 -0.26 25.94 10.60
N LEU A 897 1.08 25.92 10.60
CA LEU A 897 1.86 26.86 9.79
C LEU A 897 2.55 26.17 8.60
N ILE A 898 3.32 25.11 8.83
CA ILE A 898 4.15 24.46 7.80
C ILE A 898 3.32 23.59 6.84
N GLU A 899 2.46 22.71 7.37
CA GLU A 899 1.69 21.76 6.55
C GLU A 899 0.79 22.48 5.52
N PRO A 900 0.02 23.54 5.87
CA PRO A 900 -0.79 24.23 4.87
C PRO A 900 0.03 24.97 3.80
N GLN A 901 1.22 25.45 4.14
CA GLN A 901 2.10 26.14 3.19
C GLN A 901 2.78 25.18 2.21
N THR A 902 3.22 24.02 2.70
CA THR A 902 3.95 23.04 1.90
C THR A 902 3.01 22.14 1.10
N ASN A 903 1.80 21.88 1.60
CA ASN A 903 0.81 21.06 0.91
C ASN A 903 0.16 21.86 -0.22
N PRO A 904 0.41 21.54 -1.51
CA PRO A 904 -0.06 22.36 -2.64
C PRO A 904 -1.59 22.45 -2.71
N ILE A 905 -2.30 21.43 -2.21
CA ILE A 905 -3.76 21.39 -2.16
C ILE A 905 -4.32 22.36 -1.12
N LYS A 906 -3.59 22.55 -0.01
CA LYS A 906 -3.95 23.53 1.02
C LYS A 906 -3.42 24.91 0.68
N HIS A 907 -2.27 24.98 0.00
CA HIS A 907 -1.57 26.19 -0.35
C HIS A 907 -2.36 27.01 -1.36
N PHE A 908 -2.74 26.37 -2.49
CA PHE A 908 -3.54 27.00 -3.53
C PHE A 908 -5.03 26.67 -3.32
N PRO A 909 -5.94 27.66 -3.21
CA PRO A 909 -5.75 29.11 -3.38
C PRO A 909 -5.67 29.91 -2.07
N VAL A 910 -5.87 29.28 -0.90
CA VAL A 910 -6.16 30.03 0.34
C VAL A 910 -4.89 30.64 0.94
N VAL A 911 -3.80 29.87 1.02
CA VAL A 911 -2.55 30.35 1.61
C VAL A 911 -1.90 31.38 0.70
N THR A 912 -2.00 31.24 -0.63
CA THR A 912 -1.52 32.29 -1.56
C THR A 912 -2.28 33.59 -1.39
N LEU A 913 -3.60 33.53 -1.16
CA LEU A 913 -4.37 34.71 -0.78
C LEU A 913 -3.88 35.28 0.56
N GLY A 914 -3.62 34.41 1.55
CA GLY A 914 -3.05 34.79 2.84
C GLY A 914 -1.71 35.52 2.72
N HIS A 915 -0.80 35.08 1.84
CA HIS A 915 0.46 35.77 1.57
C HIS A 915 0.23 37.17 1.02
N LYS A 916 -0.69 37.33 0.07
CA LYS A 916 -1.03 38.64 -0.51
C LYS A 916 -1.67 39.58 0.51
N LEU A 917 -2.53 39.04 1.38
CA LEU A 917 -3.17 39.80 2.45
C LEU A 917 -2.19 40.21 3.56
N LEU A 918 -1.20 39.37 3.88
CA LEU A 918 -0.23 39.64 4.94
C LEU A 918 0.92 40.54 4.50
N LEU A 919 1.29 40.55 3.21
CA LEU A 919 2.41 41.33 2.68
C LEU A 919 2.45 42.79 3.18
N PRO A 920 1.34 43.58 3.14
CA PRO A 920 1.35 44.95 3.65
C PRO A 920 1.35 45.04 5.19
N LEU A 921 0.97 43.97 5.90
CA LEU A 921 0.92 43.92 7.36
C LEU A 921 2.24 43.47 8.00
N LEU A 922 3.18 42.93 7.21
CA LEU A 922 4.45 42.40 7.68
C LEU A 922 5.26 43.39 8.55
N PRO A 923 5.41 44.69 8.18
CA PRO A 923 6.20 45.63 8.99
C PRO A 923 5.60 45.88 10.38
N THR A 924 4.26 45.92 10.47
CA THR A 924 3.54 46.15 11.74
C THR A 924 3.59 44.91 12.64
N LEU A 925 3.36 43.73 12.05
CA LEU A 925 3.43 42.46 12.77
C LEU A 925 4.87 42.17 13.26
N GLY A 926 5.88 42.46 12.44
CA GLY A 926 7.28 42.28 12.81
C GLY A 926 7.71 43.16 13.98
N ARG A 927 7.33 44.44 13.98
CA ARG A 927 7.58 45.33 15.11
C ARG A 927 6.89 44.86 16.39
N GLY A 928 5.62 44.44 16.28
CA GLY A 928 4.87 43.91 17.42
C GLY A 928 5.49 42.65 18.02
N LEU A 929 5.86 41.67 17.19
CA LEU A 929 6.51 40.44 17.64
C LEU A 929 7.89 40.71 18.25
N HIS A 930 8.68 41.61 17.66
CA HIS A 930 9.97 42.01 18.20
C HIS A 930 9.84 42.65 19.59
N ALA A 931 8.90 43.57 19.76
CA ALA A 931 8.65 44.21 21.06
C ALA A 931 8.22 43.21 22.15
N GLY A 932 7.49 42.14 21.78
CA GLY A 932 7.07 41.10 22.73
C GLY A 932 8.14 40.07 23.08
N LEU A 933 9.05 39.76 22.14
CA LEU A 933 10.07 38.70 22.31
C LEU A 933 11.43 39.22 22.78
N SER A 934 11.78 40.47 22.50
CA SER A 934 13.04 41.07 22.94
C SER A 934 13.28 41.04 24.47
N PRO A 935 12.26 41.11 25.37
CA PRO A 935 12.51 40.98 26.81
C PRO A 935 12.71 39.52 27.27
N LEU A 936 12.30 38.53 26.47
CA LEU A 936 12.33 37.11 26.86
C LEU A 936 13.50 36.34 26.25
N LEU A 937 13.98 36.75 25.07
CA LEU A 937 14.97 36.02 24.29
C LEU A 937 16.06 36.97 23.75
N PRO A 938 17.34 36.54 23.74
CA PRO A 938 18.41 37.28 23.09
C PRO A 938 18.12 37.55 21.61
N ALA A 939 18.54 38.70 21.11
CA ALA A 939 18.41 39.11 19.71
C ALA A 939 18.80 38.04 18.66
N PRO A 940 19.92 37.29 18.78
CA PRO A 940 20.29 36.27 17.79
C PRO A 940 19.33 35.08 17.73
N ILE A 941 18.46 34.88 18.74
CA ILE A 941 17.42 33.84 18.75
C ILE A 941 16.07 34.44 18.39
N ALA A 942 15.76 35.64 18.91
CA ALA A 942 14.48 36.31 18.68
C ALA A 942 14.27 36.69 17.21
N LEU A 943 15.28 37.28 16.54
CA LEU A 943 15.15 37.74 15.16
C LEU A 943 14.88 36.59 14.17
N PRO A 944 15.65 35.47 14.17
CA PRO A 944 15.32 34.32 13.33
C PRO A 944 13.94 33.73 13.64
N LEU A 945 13.57 33.64 14.92
CA LEU A 945 12.26 33.13 15.33
C LEU A 945 11.12 33.99 14.78
N ILE A 946 11.24 35.32 14.84
CA ILE A 946 10.27 36.27 14.28
C ILE A 946 10.20 36.11 12.76
N ALA A 947 11.35 36.09 12.09
CA ALA A 947 11.42 35.94 10.64
C ALA A 947 10.75 34.64 10.16
N VAL A 948 11.07 33.51 10.80
CA VAL A 948 10.45 32.21 10.52
C VAL A 948 8.95 32.23 10.81
N THR A 949 8.53 32.83 11.93
CA THR A 949 7.10 32.90 12.30
C THR A 949 6.31 33.73 11.29
N LEU A 950 6.82 34.89 10.88
CA LEU A 950 6.18 35.75 9.87
C LEU A 950 6.11 35.08 8.50
N PHE A 951 7.20 34.43 8.09
CA PHE A 951 7.24 33.66 6.84
C PHE A 951 6.21 32.52 6.84
N LEU A 952 6.02 31.84 7.97
CA LEU A 952 5.10 30.72 8.11
C LEU A 952 3.63 31.14 8.42
N LEU A 953 3.41 32.39 8.84
CA LEU A 953 2.11 32.92 9.28
C LEU A 953 0.99 32.79 8.23
N PRO A 954 1.21 32.98 6.91
CA PRO A 954 0.19 32.72 5.89
C PRO A 954 -0.41 31.31 5.94
N GLY A 955 0.32 30.32 6.47
CA GLY A 955 -0.17 28.96 6.69
C GLY A 955 -1.39 28.89 7.60
N LEU A 956 -1.51 29.82 8.57
CA LEU A 956 -2.65 29.92 9.49
C LEU A 956 -3.97 30.08 8.73
N PHE A 957 -4.02 30.86 7.65
CA PHE A 957 -5.23 31.02 6.84
C PHE A 957 -5.64 29.72 6.16
N GLY A 958 -4.67 28.96 5.64
CA GLY A 958 -4.90 27.64 5.09
C GLY A 958 -5.46 26.69 6.14
N PHE A 959 -4.82 26.63 7.31
CA PHE A 959 -5.31 25.83 8.44
C PHE A 959 -6.75 26.21 8.81
N LEU A 960 -7.02 27.49 9.08
CA LEU A 960 -8.34 27.97 9.50
C LEU A 960 -9.44 27.64 8.48
N PHE A 961 -9.19 27.89 7.19
CA PHE A 961 -10.17 27.60 6.15
C PHE A 961 -10.53 26.11 6.10
N TRP A 962 -9.53 25.24 6.08
CA TRP A 962 -9.75 23.80 5.98
C TRP A 962 -10.37 23.25 7.26
N GLU A 963 -9.92 23.72 8.42
CA GLU A 963 -10.40 23.27 9.73
C GLU A 963 -11.83 23.73 10.01
N LEU A 964 -12.19 24.97 9.66
CA LEU A 964 -13.56 25.47 9.76
C LEU A 964 -14.50 24.76 8.78
N LYS A 965 -14.04 24.48 7.56
CA LYS A 965 -14.80 23.69 6.58
C LYS A 965 -15.06 22.27 7.09
N GLU A 966 -14.10 21.65 7.76
CA GLU A 966 -14.27 20.31 8.31
C GLU A 966 -15.19 20.33 9.54
N ASN A 967 -15.10 21.36 10.39
CA ASN A 967 -16.04 21.59 11.50
C ASN A 967 -17.48 21.80 11.03
N TRP A 968 -17.66 22.49 9.90
CA TRP A 968 -18.98 22.69 9.30
C TRP A 968 -19.66 21.34 8.95
N ARG A 969 -18.88 20.38 8.42
CA ARG A 969 -19.37 19.07 7.93
C ARG A 969 -19.73 18.07 9.03
N LEU A 970 -19.21 18.27 10.24
CA LEU A 970 -19.44 17.40 11.38
C LEU A 970 -20.92 17.32 11.79
N TYR A 971 -21.64 18.44 11.67
CA TYR A 971 -23.05 18.53 12.05
C TYR A 971 -23.97 17.93 10.98
N GLY A 972 -24.90 17.09 11.42
CA GLY A 972 -25.82 16.37 10.51
C GLY A 972 -26.61 17.29 9.57
N ALA A 973 -27.08 18.44 10.09
CA ALA A 973 -27.85 19.42 9.32
C ALA A 973 -27.07 20.08 8.16
N ASN A 974 -25.74 19.95 8.16
CA ASN A 974 -24.84 20.62 7.20
C ASN A 974 -24.30 19.67 6.13
N ARG A 975 -24.65 18.38 6.17
CA ARG A 975 -24.17 17.38 5.21
C ARG A 975 -24.88 17.52 3.87
N ALA A 976 -24.09 17.46 2.78
CA ALA A 976 -24.62 17.51 1.42
C ALA A 976 -25.35 16.22 0.99
N HIS A 977 -24.97 15.07 1.56
CA HIS A 977 -25.61 13.77 1.30
C HIS A 977 -26.05 13.13 2.62
N PRO A 978 -27.28 12.62 2.71
CA PRO A 978 -27.80 12.00 3.93
C PRO A 978 -27.10 10.68 4.28
N VAL A 979 -26.53 9.98 3.29
CA VAL A 979 -25.73 8.75 3.49
C VAL A 979 -24.33 8.97 2.90
N PRO A 980 -23.29 9.14 3.73
CA PRO A 980 -21.93 9.28 3.23
C PRO A 980 -21.44 7.96 2.61
N ARG A 981 -20.61 8.05 1.57
CA ARG A 981 -19.94 6.88 1.00
C ARG A 981 -18.96 6.32 2.03
N ALA A 982 -19.02 5.02 2.25
CA ALA A 982 -18.13 4.34 3.16
C ALA A 982 -16.67 4.44 2.68
N ARG A 983 -15.77 4.68 3.62
CA ARG A 983 -14.33 4.68 3.41
C ARG A 983 -13.74 3.43 4.06
N LEU A 984 -12.93 2.71 3.29
CA LEU A 984 -12.36 1.41 3.61
C LEU A 984 -10.84 1.53 3.77
N GLY A 985 -10.30 0.76 4.73
CA GLY A 985 -8.88 0.68 4.99
C GLY A 985 -8.26 1.93 5.63
N THR A 986 -6.93 1.92 5.79
CA THR A 986 -6.11 2.97 6.40
C THR A 986 -6.06 4.27 5.58
N HIS A 987 -6.24 4.14 4.27
CA HIS A 987 -6.18 5.24 3.31
C HIS A 987 -7.56 5.82 2.99
N GLY A 988 -8.63 5.22 3.52
CA GLY A 988 -10.00 5.70 3.39
C GLY A 988 -10.51 5.67 1.95
N HIS A 989 -10.18 4.64 1.19
CA HIS A 989 -10.67 4.48 -0.17
C HIS A 989 -12.16 4.16 -0.17
N THR A 990 -12.91 4.72 -1.11
CA THR A 990 -14.29 4.25 -1.34
C THR A 990 -14.24 2.88 -2.00
N LEU A 991 -15.30 2.08 -1.87
CA LEU A 991 -15.37 0.77 -2.53
C LEU A 991 -15.19 0.90 -4.06
N ASN A 992 -15.83 1.90 -4.66
CA ASN A 992 -15.61 2.24 -6.06
C ASN A 992 -14.12 2.56 -6.34
N GLY A 993 -13.45 3.33 -5.49
CA GLY A 993 -12.01 3.61 -5.61
C GLY A 993 -11.09 2.38 -5.42
N LEU A 994 -11.53 1.34 -4.71
CA LEU A 994 -10.78 0.08 -4.59
C LEU A 994 -10.81 -0.74 -5.88
N LEU A 995 -11.92 -0.69 -6.62
CA LEU A 995 -12.13 -1.42 -7.87
C LEU A 995 -11.68 -0.62 -9.10
N ARG A 996 -11.96 0.69 -9.13
CA ARG A 996 -11.63 1.54 -10.28
C ARG A 996 -10.13 1.80 -10.33
N ARG A 997 -9.47 1.30 -11.38
CA ARG A 997 -8.06 1.62 -11.64
C ARG A 997 -7.87 3.13 -11.83
N GLY A 998 -6.85 3.64 -11.17
CA GLY A 998 -6.37 5.02 -11.23
C GLY A 998 -4.92 5.08 -10.76
N LEU A 999 -4.27 6.26 -10.75
CA LEU A 999 -2.88 6.36 -10.25
C LEU A 999 -2.80 5.84 -8.79
N HIS A 1000 -3.81 6.16 -7.98
CA HIS A 1000 -3.90 5.75 -6.56
C HIS A 1000 -5.18 4.96 -6.23
N GLY A 1001 -6.08 4.78 -7.20
CA GLY A 1001 -7.20 3.83 -7.15
C GLY A 1001 -6.82 2.43 -7.61
N GLY A 1002 -7.75 1.48 -7.50
CA GLY A 1002 -7.61 0.12 -8.04
C GLY A 1002 -6.70 -0.76 -7.19
N ILE A 1003 -6.85 -0.75 -5.87
CA ILE A 1003 -6.06 -1.58 -4.97
C ILE A 1003 -6.26 -3.07 -5.28
N ILE A 1004 -7.52 -3.49 -5.48
CA ILE A 1004 -7.86 -4.88 -5.79
C ILE A 1004 -7.22 -5.29 -7.13
N PRO A 1005 -7.47 -4.59 -8.26
CA PRO A 1005 -6.87 -5.00 -9.52
C PRO A 1005 -5.34 -4.91 -9.52
N LYS A 1006 -4.73 -3.94 -8.82
CA LYS A 1006 -3.26 -3.87 -8.68
C LYS A 1006 -2.69 -5.01 -7.84
N ALA A 1007 -3.41 -5.49 -6.82
CA ALA A 1007 -3.01 -6.66 -6.04
C ALA A 1007 -3.03 -7.92 -6.93
N PHE A 1008 -4.06 -8.10 -7.75
CA PHE A 1008 -4.10 -9.17 -8.76
C PHE A 1008 -3.03 -9.02 -9.84
N ASP A 1009 -2.73 -7.79 -10.31
CA ASP A 1009 -1.60 -7.56 -11.23
C ASP A 1009 -0.27 -8.00 -10.60
N ARG A 1010 -0.08 -7.69 -9.31
CA ARG A 1010 1.15 -8.08 -8.60
C ARG A 1010 1.23 -9.60 -8.45
N LEU A 1011 0.12 -10.27 -8.16
CA LEU A 1011 0.04 -11.72 -8.12
C LEU A 1011 0.42 -12.31 -9.49
N ARG A 1012 -0.22 -11.84 -10.58
CA ARG A 1012 0.10 -12.25 -11.96
C ARG A 1012 1.58 -12.05 -12.30
N GLN A 1013 2.14 -10.89 -12.00
CA GLN A 1013 3.57 -10.61 -12.23
C GLN A 1013 4.49 -11.58 -11.49
N VAL A 1014 4.14 -12.01 -10.28
CA VAL A 1014 4.93 -12.99 -9.54
C VAL A 1014 4.80 -14.37 -10.17
N LEU A 1015 3.59 -14.79 -10.53
CA LEU A 1015 3.34 -16.06 -11.21
C LEU A 1015 4.09 -16.12 -12.55
N ASP A 1016 3.98 -15.08 -13.39
CA ASP A 1016 4.67 -14.98 -14.67
C ASP A 1016 6.20 -15.02 -14.53
N ARG A 1017 6.76 -14.46 -13.45
CA ARG A 1017 8.21 -14.56 -13.17
C ARG A 1017 8.63 -15.97 -12.77
N GLN A 1018 7.89 -16.62 -11.89
CA GLN A 1018 8.18 -17.99 -11.47
C GLN A 1018 8.13 -18.95 -12.67
N VAL A 1019 7.15 -18.78 -13.55
CA VAL A 1019 7.02 -19.57 -14.79
C VAL A 1019 8.18 -19.32 -15.76
N ARG A 1020 8.66 -18.08 -15.86
CA ARG A 1020 9.78 -17.68 -16.74
C ARG A 1020 11.14 -18.17 -16.22
N ASP A 1021 11.36 -18.03 -14.92
CA ASP A 1021 12.66 -18.29 -14.28
C ASP A 1021 12.81 -19.75 -13.81
N GLU A 1022 11.74 -20.55 -13.85
CA GLU A 1022 11.66 -21.93 -13.34
C GLU A 1022 12.09 -22.06 -11.86
N ALA A 1023 12.06 -20.96 -11.13
CA ALA A 1023 12.45 -20.89 -9.73
C ALA A 1023 11.25 -20.50 -8.87
N PRO A 1024 10.90 -21.29 -7.84
CA PRO A 1024 9.88 -20.86 -6.89
C PRO A 1024 10.38 -19.65 -6.11
N ASP A 1025 9.62 -18.56 -6.14
CA ASP A 1025 9.82 -17.39 -5.26
C ASP A 1025 8.69 -17.35 -4.22
N PRO A 1026 8.76 -18.19 -3.17
CA PRO A 1026 7.69 -18.31 -2.18
C PRO A 1026 7.47 -16.99 -1.43
N ARG A 1027 8.51 -16.14 -1.33
CA ARG A 1027 8.43 -14.85 -0.62
C ARG A 1027 7.62 -13.84 -1.41
N ALA A 1028 7.89 -13.66 -2.70
CA ALA A 1028 7.11 -12.73 -3.51
C ALA A 1028 5.66 -13.19 -3.66
N LEU A 1029 5.43 -14.50 -3.77
CA LEU A 1029 4.08 -15.07 -3.89
C LEU A 1029 3.27 -14.84 -2.60
N ARG A 1030 3.84 -15.15 -1.43
CA ARG A 1030 3.22 -14.86 -0.13
C ARG A 1030 2.92 -13.38 0.06
N ARG A 1031 3.85 -12.48 -0.30
CA ARG A 1031 3.59 -11.03 -0.20
C ARG A 1031 2.41 -10.59 -1.06
N ALA A 1032 2.26 -11.16 -2.25
CA ALA A 1032 1.11 -10.89 -3.11
C ALA A 1032 -0.19 -11.45 -2.53
N LEU A 1033 -0.18 -12.69 -2.04
CA LEU A 1033 -1.33 -13.35 -1.42
C LEU A 1033 -1.75 -12.71 -0.10
N ALA A 1034 -0.81 -12.43 0.80
CA ALA A 1034 -1.06 -11.74 2.07
C ALA A 1034 -1.68 -10.35 1.85
N ARG A 1035 -1.29 -9.67 0.76
CA ARG A 1035 -1.92 -8.39 0.39
C ARG A 1035 -3.38 -8.58 -0.02
N LEU A 1036 -3.71 -9.64 -0.77
CA LEU A 1036 -5.09 -9.98 -1.11
C LEU A 1036 -5.88 -10.40 0.13
N GLU A 1037 -5.34 -11.23 1.00
CA GLU A 1037 -5.95 -11.63 2.27
C GLU A 1037 -6.24 -10.43 3.18
N GLU A 1038 -5.32 -9.46 3.26
CA GLU A 1038 -5.55 -8.21 4.00
C GLU A 1038 -6.76 -7.45 3.43
N ILE A 1039 -6.90 -7.37 2.10
CA ILE A 1039 -8.02 -6.73 1.43
C ILE A 1039 -9.33 -7.51 1.64
N THR A 1040 -9.28 -8.84 1.53
CA THR A 1040 -10.40 -9.74 1.82
C THR A 1040 -10.89 -9.54 3.25
N GLY A 1041 -9.98 -9.51 4.24
CA GLY A 1041 -10.33 -9.25 5.64
C GLY A 1041 -10.92 -7.86 5.88
N LEU A 1042 -10.44 -6.83 5.17
CA LEU A 1042 -11.04 -5.48 5.22
C LEU A 1042 -12.47 -5.46 4.68
N ILE A 1043 -12.73 -6.16 3.58
CA ILE A 1043 -14.06 -6.24 2.94
C ILE A 1043 -15.00 -7.12 3.76
N ALA A 1044 -14.51 -8.24 4.31
CA ALA A 1044 -15.26 -9.11 5.18
C ALA A 1044 -15.75 -8.35 6.41
N HIS A 1045 -14.84 -7.61 7.07
CA HIS A 1045 -15.22 -6.76 8.20
C HIS A 1045 -16.25 -5.70 7.79
N PHE A 1046 -16.08 -5.06 6.64
CA PHE A 1046 -17.03 -4.06 6.17
C PHE A 1046 -18.43 -4.65 5.91
N GLY A 1047 -18.49 -5.80 5.22
CA GLY A 1047 -19.74 -6.52 4.98
C GLY A 1047 -20.40 -6.95 6.29
N GLU A 1048 -19.61 -7.44 7.26
CA GLU A 1048 -20.14 -7.84 8.56
C GLU A 1048 -20.80 -6.66 9.29
N GLN A 1049 -20.16 -5.48 9.27
CA GLN A 1049 -20.62 -4.29 10.01
C GLN A 1049 -21.74 -3.51 9.33
N GLU A 1050 -21.75 -3.44 8.00
CA GLU A 1050 -22.68 -2.60 7.24
C GLU A 1050 -23.81 -3.40 6.57
N LEU A 1051 -23.68 -4.73 6.49
CA LEU A 1051 -24.67 -5.61 5.89
C LEU A 1051 -25.13 -6.68 6.89
N ALA A 1052 -24.24 -7.58 7.35
CA ALA A 1052 -24.65 -8.76 8.12
C ALA A 1052 -25.29 -8.42 9.49
N ILE A 1053 -24.66 -7.56 10.31
CA ILE A 1053 -25.20 -7.17 11.61
C ILE A 1053 -26.55 -6.43 11.46
N PRO A 1054 -26.68 -5.38 10.61
CA PRO A 1054 -27.98 -4.75 10.38
C PRO A 1054 -29.06 -5.71 9.87
N LEU A 1055 -28.70 -6.69 9.03
CA LEU A 1055 -29.64 -7.72 8.55
C LEU A 1055 -30.10 -8.64 9.69
N ARG A 1056 -29.21 -9.05 10.60
CA ARG A 1056 -29.56 -9.83 11.80
C ARG A 1056 -30.48 -9.06 12.74
N GLU A 1057 -30.31 -7.74 12.85
CA GLU A 1057 -31.21 -6.91 13.66
C GLU A 1057 -32.56 -6.71 12.97
N ALA A 1058 -32.58 -6.52 11.65
CA ALA A 1058 -33.81 -6.39 10.87
C ALA A 1058 -34.66 -7.67 10.92
N SER A 1059 -34.04 -8.86 10.92
CA SER A 1059 -34.73 -10.15 10.98
C SER A 1059 -35.28 -10.53 12.37
N ARG A 1060 -34.83 -9.88 13.45
CA ARG A 1060 -35.33 -10.11 14.82
C ARG A 1060 -36.64 -9.38 15.13
N GLY A 1061 -37.03 -8.40 14.31
CA GLY A 1061 -38.10 -7.47 14.63
C GLY A 1061 -39.53 -7.95 14.35
N GLY A 1062 -39.75 -9.25 14.11
CA GLY A 1062 -41.06 -9.85 13.85
C GLY A 1062 -41.44 -10.88 14.92
N GLY A 1063 -42.39 -10.54 15.81
CA GLY A 1063 -43.12 -11.47 16.69
C GLY A 1063 -42.34 -12.18 17.81
N ALA A 1064 -42.91 -12.21 19.02
CA ALA A 1064 -42.32 -12.74 20.25
C ALA A 1064 -42.10 -14.28 20.32
N GLY A 1065 -42.01 -14.98 19.17
CA GLY A 1065 -41.75 -16.43 19.08
C GLY A 1065 -40.56 -16.83 18.21
N ALA A 1066 -39.86 -15.89 17.57
CA ALA A 1066 -38.79 -16.17 16.61
C ALA A 1066 -37.36 -16.07 17.20
N SER A 1067 -37.18 -16.34 18.49
CA SER A 1067 -35.90 -16.15 19.21
C SER A 1067 -34.77 -17.10 18.76
N ASP A 1068 -35.09 -18.25 18.14
CA ASP A 1068 -34.06 -19.22 17.71
C ASP A 1068 -33.63 -19.10 16.25
N GLY A 1069 -34.42 -18.44 15.39
CA GLY A 1069 -34.14 -18.37 13.94
C GLY A 1069 -33.12 -17.31 13.52
N ALA A 1070 -32.95 -16.25 14.30
CA ALA A 1070 -32.12 -15.09 13.96
C ALA A 1070 -30.64 -15.22 14.39
N ALA A 1071 -30.27 -16.32 15.06
CA ALA A 1071 -28.91 -16.58 15.52
C ALA A 1071 -27.98 -17.19 14.45
N GLN A 1072 -28.48 -17.49 13.25
CA GLN A 1072 -27.79 -18.35 12.28
C GLN A 1072 -27.45 -17.70 10.92
N LEU A 1073 -27.49 -16.36 10.80
CA LEU A 1073 -26.99 -15.68 9.60
C LEU A 1073 -25.46 -15.51 9.67
N THR A 1074 -24.73 -16.30 8.91
CA THR A 1074 -23.26 -16.26 8.84
C THR A 1074 -22.83 -15.69 7.50
N MET A 1075 -21.98 -14.67 7.53
CA MET A 1075 -21.35 -14.15 6.33
C MET A 1075 -20.20 -15.07 5.94
N GLN A 1076 -20.23 -15.56 4.71
CA GLN A 1076 -19.12 -16.32 4.12
C GLN A 1076 -17.98 -15.37 3.74
N PRO A 1077 -16.72 -15.85 3.65
CA PRO A 1077 -15.61 -15.01 3.21
C PRO A 1077 -15.92 -14.39 1.82
N PRO A 1078 -15.68 -13.07 1.64
CA PRO A 1078 -16.01 -12.40 0.40
C PRO A 1078 -15.14 -12.90 -0.75
N GLN A 1079 -15.72 -13.09 -1.92
CA GLN A 1079 -14.97 -13.45 -3.12
C GLN A 1079 -14.57 -12.17 -3.86
N LEU A 1080 -13.28 -12.05 -4.15
CA LEU A 1080 -12.70 -10.89 -4.82
C LEU A 1080 -12.35 -11.23 -6.27
N ALA A 1081 -12.72 -10.34 -7.18
CA ALA A 1081 -12.26 -10.33 -8.56
C ALA A 1081 -11.64 -8.96 -8.90
N SER A 1082 -10.91 -8.84 -10.02
CA SER A 1082 -10.23 -7.58 -10.37
C SER A 1082 -11.21 -6.42 -10.55
N ARG A 1083 -12.45 -6.72 -10.98
CA ARG A 1083 -13.52 -5.75 -11.25
C ARG A 1083 -14.78 -5.93 -10.42
N GLY A 1084 -14.79 -6.89 -9.50
CA GLY A 1084 -15.99 -7.25 -8.75
C GLY A 1084 -15.72 -7.76 -7.34
N ILE A 1085 -16.73 -7.67 -6.49
CA ILE A 1085 -16.74 -8.23 -5.14
C ILE A 1085 -18.07 -8.93 -4.95
N GLU A 1086 -18.03 -10.15 -4.43
CA GLU A 1086 -19.22 -10.92 -4.10
C GLU A 1086 -19.27 -11.19 -2.60
N LEU A 1087 -20.38 -10.81 -1.98
CA LEU A 1087 -20.67 -11.06 -0.57
C LEU A 1087 -21.79 -12.10 -0.47
N ARG A 1088 -21.53 -13.21 0.21
CA ARG A 1088 -22.53 -14.26 0.45
C ARG A 1088 -22.91 -14.31 1.92
N ILE A 1089 -24.20 -14.32 2.21
CA ILE A 1089 -24.74 -14.47 3.56
C ILE A 1089 -25.65 -15.69 3.55
N GLN A 1090 -25.33 -16.67 4.38
CA GLN A 1090 -26.09 -17.91 4.48
C GLN A 1090 -26.81 -17.98 5.82
N ARG A 1091 -28.06 -18.43 5.79
CA ARG A 1091 -28.79 -18.86 6.98
C ARG A 1091 -28.52 -20.35 7.19
N ALA A 1092 -27.98 -20.74 8.35
CA ALA A 1092 -27.94 -22.17 8.69
C ALA A 1092 -29.38 -22.69 8.76
N GLY A 1093 -29.66 -23.77 8.03
CA GLY A 1093 -30.96 -24.44 8.07
C GLY A 1093 -31.07 -25.36 9.29
N SER A 1094 -32.31 -25.61 9.74
CA SER A 1094 -32.63 -26.86 10.43
C SER A 1094 -32.30 -28.03 9.49
N ALA A 1095 -32.00 -29.22 10.01
CA ALA A 1095 -31.54 -30.40 9.25
C ALA A 1095 -32.46 -30.83 8.07
N THR A 1096 -33.65 -30.25 7.95
CA THR A 1096 -34.66 -30.53 6.93
C THR A 1096 -34.98 -29.35 5.97
N ALA A 1097 -34.41 -28.15 6.15
CA ALA A 1097 -34.73 -26.96 5.34
C ALA A 1097 -33.54 -26.51 4.47
N LEU A 1098 -33.80 -26.21 3.18
CA LEU A 1098 -32.80 -25.67 2.25
C LEU A 1098 -32.20 -24.35 2.79
N PRO A 1099 -30.87 -24.17 2.76
CA PRO A 1099 -30.24 -22.95 3.25
C PRO A 1099 -30.66 -21.77 2.38
N VAL A 1100 -31.08 -20.69 3.02
CA VAL A 1100 -31.33 -19.40 2.35
C VAL A 1100 -30.00 -18.70 2.14
N GLU A 1101 -29.67 -18.40 0.88
CA GLU A 1101 -28.43 -17.72 0.49
C GLU A 1101 -28.74 -16.37 -0.17
N LEU A 1102 -28.22 -15.30 0.42
CA LEU A 1102 -28.23 -13.95 -0.15
C LEU A 1102 -26.86 -13.68 -0.79
N VAL A 1103 -26.84 -13.48 -2.10
CA VAL A 1103 -25.64 -13.19 -2.88
C VAL A 1103 -25.70 -11.75 -3.39
N LEU A 1104 -24.72 -10.95 -2.99
CA LEU A 1104 -24.64 -9.54 -3.36
C LEU A 1104 -23.38 -9.30 -4.20
N GLN A 1105 -23.56 -8.95 -5.47
CA GLN A 1105 -22.47 -8.72 -6.41
C GLN A 1105 -22.29 -7.22 -6.68
N LEU A 1106 -21.08 -6.72 -6.44
CA LEU A 1106 -20.68 -5.33 -6.66
C LEU A 1106 -19.68 -5.31 -7.80
N ALA A 1107 -20.05 -4.75 -8.96
CA ALA A 1107 -19.21 -4.77 -10.15
C ALA A 1107 -19.13 -3.40 -10.85
N LEU A 1108 -18.04 -3.15 -11.56
CA LEU A 1108 -17.91 -1.95 -12.39
C LEU A 1108 -18.55 -2.16 -13.77
N GLY A 1109 -19.65 -1.46 -14.04
CA GLY A 1109 -20.37 -1.50 -15.31
C GLY A 1109 -19.55 -0.98 -16.51
N THR A 1110 -19.94 -1.44 -17.70
CA THR A 1110 -19.26 -1.18 -18.99
C THR A 1110 -19.86 -0.01 -19.80
N ALA A 1111 -20.83 0.73 -19.26
CA ALA A 1111 -21.58 1.73 -20.03
C ALA A 1111 -20.72 2.90 -20.57
N ALA A 1112 -21.06 3.36 -21.78
CA ALA A 1112 -20.41 4.43 -22.54
C ALA A 1112 -20.37 5.82 -21.85
N HIS A 1113 -20.99 5.98 -20.67
CA HIS A 1113 -21.04 7.23 -19.88
C HIS A 1113 -20.34 7.13 -18.51
N GLY A 1114 -19.39 6.20 -18.38
CA GLY A 1114 -18.48 6.09 -17.25
C GLY A 1114 -18.68 4.83 -16.41
N SER A 1115 -17.57 4.30 -15.88
CA SER A 1115 -17.52 3.10 -15.04
C SER A 1115 -18.18 3.33 -13.68
N GLN A 1116 -19.50 3.20 -13.64
CA GLN A 1116 -20.29 3.28 -12.42
C GLN A 1116 -20.35 1.90 -11.75
N LEU A 1117 -20.33 1.91 -10.41
CA LEU A 1117 -20.47 0.70 -9.60
C LEU A 1117 -21.95 0.30 -9.59
N THR A 1118 -22.25 -0.93 -9.99
CA THR A 1118 -23.57 -1.54 -9.90
C THR A 1118 -23.59 -2.53 -8.74
N CYS A 1119 -24.74 -2.68 -8.11
CA CYS A 1119 -24.99 -3.64 -7.03
C CYS A 1119 -26.17 -4.49 -7.45
N THR A 1120 -25.97 -5.78 -7.68
CA THR A 1120 -27.03 -6.75 -7.98
C THR A 1120 -27.24 -7.67 -6.78
N LEU A 1121 -28.50 -7.95 -6.48
CA LEU A 1121 -28.91 -8.84 -5.40
C LEU A 1121 -29.55 -10.09 -6.01
N ASP A 1122 -28.97 -11.25 -5.74
CA ASP A 1122 -29.54 -12.56 -6.08
C ASP A 1122 -29.97 -13.25 -4.79
N TRP A 1123 -31.21 -13.73 -4.76
CA TRP A 1123 -31.79 -14.40 -3.60
C TRP A 1123 -32.13 -15.85 -3.94
N ARG A 1124 -31.50 -16.79 -3.22
CA ARG A 1124 -31.71 -18.23 -3.42
C ARG A 1124 -32.38 -18.81 -2.18
N GLY A 1125 -33.67 -19.16 -2.32
CA GLY A 1125 -34.51 -19.74 -1.26
C GLY A 1125 -35.92 -19.11 -1.22
N PRO A 1126 -36.83 -19.59 -0.35
CA PRO A 1126 -38.21 -19.11 -0.29
C PRO A 1126 -38.28 -17.70 0.31
N TRP A 1127 -38.18 -16.66 -0.53
CA TRP A 1127 -38.38 -15.25 -0.15
C TRP A 1127 -39.82 -14.99 0.37
N ALA A 1128 -40.78 -15.78 -0.12
CA ALA A 1128 -42.19 -15.70 0.23
C ALA A 1128 -42.50 -16.08 1.69
N ASP A 1129 -41.62 -16.84 2.35
CA ASP A 1129 -41.82 -17.29 3.75
C ASP A 1129 -41.50 -16.19 4.78
N LEU A 1130 -40.92 -15.06 4.35
CA LEU A 1130 -40.70 -13.89 5.19
C LEU A 1130 -41.93 -12.98 5.16
N ASP A 1131 -42.31 -12.41 6.31
CA ASP A 1131 -43.36 -11.39 6.36
C ASP A 1131 -43.01 -10.16 5.52
N ARG A 1132 -44.03 -9.49 4.96
CA ARG A 1132 -43.84 -8.29 4.12
C ARG A 1132 -43.06 -7.18 4.86
N GLU A 1133 -43.20 -7.09 6.18
CA GLU A 1133 -42.51 -6.10 6.99
C GLU A 1133 -40.99 -6.39 7.10
N SER A 1134 -40.58 -7.64 7.33
CA SER A 1134 -39.14 -7.96 7.32
C SER A 1134 -38.54 -7.87 5.92
N GLN A 1135 -39.27 -8.25 4.87
CA GLN A 1135 -38.82 -8.05 3.49
C GLN A 1135 -38.51 -6.57 3.21
N TRP A 1136 -39.39 -5.65 3.63
CA TRP A 1136 -39.17 -4.21 3.46
C TRP A 1136 -37.97 -3.71 4.28
N ARG A 1137 -37.83 -4.14 5.54
CA ARG A 1137 -36.70 -3.77 6.41
C ARG A 1137 -35.37 -4.26 5.85
N MET A 1138 -35.32 -5.50 5.36
CA MET A 1138 -34.13 -6.09 4.73
C MET A 1138 -33.76 -5.36 3.43
N ALA A 1139 -34.74 -5.08 2.56
CA ALA A 1139 -34.52 -4.28 1.36
C ALA A 1139 -34.00 -2.87 1.68
N ALA A 1140 -34.48 -2.24 2.76
CA ALA A 1140 -33.98 -0.94 3.20
C ALA A 1140 -32.51 -1.00 3.66
N VAL A 1141 -32.11 -2.08 4.35
CA VAL A 1141 -30.71 -2.32 4.74
C VAL A 1141 -29.81 -2.47 3.50
N VAL A 1142 -30.22 -3.30 2.53
CA VAL A 1142 -29.46 -3.50 1.27
C VAL A 1142 -29.35 -2.20 0.49
N ARG A 1143 -30.44 -1.42 0.37
CA ARG A 1143 -30.41 -0.10 -0.29
C ARG A 1143 -29.46 0.88 0.40
N ARG A 1144 -29.45 0.89 1.74
CA ARG A 1144 -28.50 1.70 2.51
C ARG A 1144 -27.07 1.25 2.27
N PHE A 1145 -26.81 -0.06 2.25
CA PHE A 1145 -25.51 -0.63 1.95
C PHE A 1145 -25.02 -0.25 0.55
N ALA A 1146 -25.83 -0.43 -0.50
CA ALA A 1146 -25.50 -0.06 -1.88
C ALA A 1146 -25.17 1.44 -2.02
N ARG A 1147 -25.96 2.32 -1.39
CA ARG A 1147 -25.68 3.77 -1.35
C ARG A 1147 -24.35 4.08 -0.66
N ARG A 1148 -24.01 3.37 0.43
CA ARG A 1148 -22.71 3.51 1.11
C ARG A 1148 -21.56 3.03 0.23
N CYS A 1149 -21.73 1.97 -0.55
CA CYS A 1149 -20.75 1.54 -1.55
C CYS A 1149 -20.53 2.57 -2.66
N GLY A 1150 -21.48 3.49 -2.84
CA GLY A 1150 -21.51 4.47 -3.93
C GLY A 1150 -22.01 3.85 -5.24
N ALA A 1151 -22.75 2.74 -5.15
CA ALA A 1151 -23.40 2.11 -6.29
C ALA A 1151 -24.69 2.86 -6.66
N LEU A 1152 -25.04 2.86 -7.95
CA LEU A 1152 -26.37 3.26 -8.38
C LEU A 1152 -27.35 2.11 -8.12
N VAL A 1153 -28.49 2.44 -7.53
CA VAL A 1153 -29.59 1.51 -7.31
C VAL A 1153 -30.59 1.76 -8.42
N ALA A 1154 -30.71 0.82 -9.36
CA ALA A 1154 -31.77 0.78 -10.35
C ALA A 1154 -32.69 -0.39 -9.97
N GLU A 1155 -33.99 -0.13 -9.84
CA GLU A 1155 -34.97 -1.17 -9.51
C GLU A 1155 -35.49 -1.75 -10.84
N SER A 1156 -35.18 -3.02 -11.10
CA SER A 1156 -35.80 -3.81 -12.16
C SER A 1156 -36.48 -5.01 -11.53
N HIS A 1157 -37.81 -4.99 -11.41
CA HIS A 1157 -38.56 -6.17 -10.97
C HIS A 1157 -38.64 -7.15 -12.14
N SER A 1158 -37.97 -8.30 -12.02
CA SER A 1158 -38.26 -9.46 -12.86
C SER A 1158 -39.63 -10.03 -12.45
N PRO A 1159 -40.48 -10.49 -13.40
CA PRO A 1159 -41.72 -11.18 -13.07
C PRO A 1159 -41.51 -12.52 -12.33
N ASP A 1160 -40.30 -13.07 -12.36
CA ASP A 1160 -39.90 -14.18 -11.49
C ASP A 1160 -39.50 -13.63 -10.13
N HIS A 1161 -40.26 -13.98 -9.08
CA HIS A 1161 -40.11 -13.56 -7.67
C HIS A 1161 -38.76 -13.91 -6.98
N SER A 1162 -37.70 -14.20 -7.74
CA SER A 1162 -36.38 -14.67 -7.28
C SER A 1162 -35.24 -13.64 -7.40
N THR A 1163 -35.42 -12.51 -8.11
CA THR A 1163 -34.35 -11.51 -8.33
C THR A 1163 -34.83 -10.07 -8.10
N LEU A 1164 -34.05 -9.26 -7.37
CA LEU A 1164 -34.40 -7.88 -6.94
C LEU A 1164 -33.33 -6.84 -7.27
#